data_AF-A0A2E9N746-F1
#
_entry.id   AF-A0A2E9N746-F1
#
_cell.length_a   1.000
_cell.length_b   1.000
_cell.length_c   1.000
_cell.angle_alpha   90.00
_cell.angle_beta   90.00
_cell.angle_gamma   90.00
#
_symmetry.space_group_name_H-M   'P 1'
#
loop_
_entity.id
_entity.type
_entity.pdbx_description
1 polymer ?
#
loop_
_entity_poly.entity_id
_entity_poly.type
_entity_poly.pdbx_seq_one_letter_code
_entity_poly.pdbx_strand_id
1 'polypeptide(L)'
;MRASIEIPLWSSVYRSTCGCRRLNDRSGWRDSVCCAYTRSSAAPSFTMHTLTLFVLLTLLGTSSFAQNEIVLHVATDGNDNWSGLSSKAQAGDGPLRTLLAAQRTARQALDQQRRFGGSVKVLIHPGIYEIDAPLIFDQRDSGLPGKPTVYQASEPGTVTISGGKRLLAQGTTGKSEVVFSSNGTNAGFWTGGPQLYVNGRRAILAREPNIGRDWFVGQAVAVPGESPSSLGHEAFIASKPALSFLNGLSASDRERALIHIMQSWSSGRHRIGGAAPEGSLRVTPRSRWPFLFFGTSQRFYVENVTAALDQPGEWVGVGTDVHYLPRPDDDVPLNAVLPYIGHLLIIRGAGPTGPYVENVAFRDLGFAYTQAPTPANGWVDTQAAVDIGAAIQVDFAHNIAILGCRIESTGGYGIWLRDSVRNSTISGCSMRNLGAGGVKIGTPKIAGAAPSTVTGENTVSDNTIMETGGQFPGAVGIWLGQTFDNIVRRNSIRDTTYTGISVGWQWGYSTTTSGRNQIVGNSLLNIGRGRMSDLGGIYTLGPSPGTVIADNLIREVRGYRELGAGAWGIYNDEGSSDILVENNVVIGTDSGAYHLHYGRNIQLKGNVFAQGDGPEVSLTRSDPEKTRLILRGNLLLTGNAQPFSSLVKPPDAYFFNNLIAPLANNQVLDLKSCAEGCERSSAGITLGRSQQQIQFSGVNPDMARRWIEAAANAGAPGAPPAALGAATKNAGVKPSPITAKDRARLSASASADSLTPAEAPQLQVTLDLISTPEGARPAGWRYLPEMPREAMEVVADSTARGQRCLKFSDSPKFEHGFEPYMFVRLNHAKGTSTASFSIRVDESAEFIHEWRDDAAPYRTGPSLRITRKGVEAAGRLIAPVRPGEWLSITVSAAVDGLTGWNIRITDSEGESYSATALPHKAAGWRGLRWLGFISNAVVTSATCLASASVTSDAR
;
A
#
# COMPACT_ATOMS: atom_id res chain seq x y z
N MET A 1 -14.18 16.48 7.28
CA MET A 1 -14.81 17.27 8.35
C MET A 1 -14.10 16.92 9.65
N ARG A 2 -13.55 17.92 10.37
CA ARG A 2 -13.22 17.78 11.79
C ARG A 2 -14.25 18.60 12.53
N ALA A 3 -15.11 17.96 13.32
CA ALA A 3 -16.03 18.65 14.21
C ALA A 3 -15.32 18.84 15.55
N SER A 4 -14.83 20.05 15.80
CA SER A 4 -14.39 20.47 17.12
C SER A 4 -15.65 20.75 17.95
N ILE A 5 -15.81 20.04 19.07
CA ILE A 5 -16.85 20.35 20.05
C ILE A 5 -16.15 21.00 21.25
N GLU A 6 -16.28 22.31 21.36
CA GLU A 6 -15.96 23.04 22.58
C GLU A 6 -17.12 22.90 23.57
N ILE A 7 -16.81 22.64 24.85
CA ILE A 7 -17.73 22.76 25.98
C ILE A 7 -16.98 23.52 27.08
N PRO A 8 -17.58 24.55 27.70
CA PRO A 8 -16.83 25.57 28.42
C PRO A 8 -16.41 25.20 29.84
N LEU A 9 -15.37 25.91 30.30
CA LEU A 9 -14.89 25.95 31.68
C LEU A 9 -15.99 26.37 32.67
N TRP A 10 -16.12 25.63 33.78
CA TRP A 10 -16.70 26.11 35.03
C TRP A 10 -15.78 25.75 36.20
N SER A 11 -15.55 26.71 37.08
CA SER A 11 -14.58 26.63 38.19
C SER A 11 -15.26 26.69 39.55
N SER A 12 -14.93 25.73 40.43
CA SER A 12 -14.88 25.85 41.91
C SER A 12 -14.43 24.48 42.43
N VAL A 13 -13.27 24.34 43.10
CA VAL A 13 -12.97 24.74 44.48
C VAL A 13 -13.91 24.07 45.49
N TYR A 14 -13.47 22.94 46.07
CA TYR A 14 -13.56 22.69 47.51
C TYR A 14 -12.42 21.77 47.98
N ARG A 15 -12.04 21.88 49.26
CA ARG A 15 -10.83 21.28 49.86
C ARG A 15 -11.11 19.95 50.60
N SER A 16 -10.01 19.26 50.95
CA SER A 16 -9.81 18.42 52.16
C SER A 16 -10.58 17.08 52.24
N THR A 17 -10.09 15.99 52.88
CA THR A 17 -8.89 15.80 53.74
C THR A 17 -8.37 14.34 53.72
N CYS A 18 -7.23 14.09 54.39
CA CYS A 18 -6.55 12.79 54.54
C CYS A 18 -7.35 11.70 55.31
N GLY A 19 -6.95 10.43 55.10
CA GLY A 19 -7.34 9.30 55.94
C GLY A 19 -6.40 8.08 55.79
N CYS A 20 -5.30 8.04 56.54
CA CYS A 20 -4.43 6.85 56.63
C CYS A 20 -4.94 5.85 57.67
N ARG A 21 -4.84 4.53 57.38
CA ARG A 21 -4.68 3.48 58.41
C ARG A 21 -3.79 2.35 57.90
N ARG A 22 -2.73 2.05 58.66
CA ARG A 22 -2.00 0.77 58.62
C ARG A 22 -2.63 -0.19 59.63
N LEU A 23 -2.42 -1.50 59.45
CA LEU A 23 -2.07 -2.44 60.53
C LEU A 23 -1.45 -3.72 59.92
N ASN A 24 -0.40 -4.24 60.56
CA ASN A 24 0.17 -5.59 60.33
C ASN A 24 -0.73 -6.64 61.06
N ASP A 25 -0.51 -7.97 61.10
CA ASP A 25 0.70 -8.79 60.90
C ASP A 25 0.33 -10.30 60.76
N ARG A 26 1.23 -11.14 60.17
CA ARG A 26 1.32 -12.64 60.23
C ARG A 26 0.07 -13.49 59.80
N SER A 27 0.15 -14.73 59.32
CA SER A 27 1.19 -15.72 58.93
C SER A 27 0.60 -16.58 57.77
N GLY A 28 1.29 -17.26 56.86
CA GLY A 28 2.64 -17.82 56.81
C GLY A 28 2.58 -19.36 56.84
N TRP A 29 2.87 -20.05 55.73
CA TRP A 29 3.30 -21.48 55.65
C TRP A 29 3.77 -21.83 54.22
N ARG A 30 4.89 -22.56 54.10
CA ARG A 30 5.40 -23.14 52.84
C ARG A 30 6.37 -24.31 53.13
N ASP A 31 6.60 -25.11 52.08
CA ASP A 31 7.73 -26.03 51.82
C ASP A 31 7.75 -27.46 52.46
N SER A 32 7.51 -28.45 51.59
CA SER A 32 8.44 -29.51 51.12
C SER A 32 9.30 -30.37 52.08
N VAL A 33 9.41 -31.70 51.79
CA VAL A 33 10.67 -32.46 51.49
C VAL A 33 10.40 -33.99 51.30
N CYS A 34 11.39 -34.72 50.76
CA CYS A 34 11.33 -36.02 50.05
C CYS A 34 11.70 -37.31 50.86
N CYS A 35 11.75 -38.44 50.10
CA CYS A 35 12.50 -39.71 50.30
C CYS A 35 11.78 -40.93 50.92
N ALA A 36 12.19 -42.21 50.71
CA ALA A 36 12.70 -42.99 49.54
C ALA A 36 12.96 -44.47 49.96
N TYR A 37 13.10 -45.42 49.00
CA TYR A 37 13.54 -46.85 49.15
C TYR A 37 12.58 -47.80 49.93
N THR A 38 12.59 -49.15 49.82
CA THR A 38 13.51 -50.18 49.24
C THR A 38 12.80 -51.32 48.45
N ARG A 39 13.56 -52.12 47.67
CA ARG A 39 13.15 -53.40 47.03
C ARG A 39 13.29 -54.61 47.98
N SER A 40 12.56 -55.72 47.76
CA SER A 40 13.14 -57.08 47.58
C SER A 40 12.09 -58.13 47.12
N SER A 41 12.56 -59.33 46.78
CA SER A 41 11.88 -60.40 46.03
C SER A 41 11.48 -61.62 46.87
N ALA A 42 10.41 -62.34 46.48
CA ALA A 42 10.32 -63.81 46.53
C ALA A 42 9.09 -64.34 45.76
N ALA A 43 9.20 -65.55 45.18
CA ALA A 43 8.07 -66.36 44.72
C ALA A 43 7.69 -67.40 45.82
N PRO A 44 6.54 -68.11 45.73
CA PRO A 44 6.57 -69.36 44.95
C PRO A 44 5.25 -69.72 44.20
N SER A 45 5.37 -70.67 43.29
CA SER A 45 4.26 -71.39 42.63
C SER A 45 3.75 -72.54 43.51
N PHE A 46 2.46 -72.90 43.46
CA PHE A 46 2.00 -74.31 43.47
C PHE A 46 0.54 -74.44 42.98
N THR A 47 0.24 -75.64 42.50
CA THR A 47 -0.75 -76.07 41.49
C THR A 47 -2.19 -76.42 41.94
N MET A 48 -3.06 -76.57 40.93
CA MET A 48 -4.15 -77.56 40.77
C MET A 48 -5.60 -77.31 41.27
N HIS A 49 -6.48 -77.12 40.25
CA HIS A 49 -7.62 -77.99 39.89
C HIS A 49 -9.10 -77.60 40.15
N THR A 50 -9.85 -77.76 39.04
CA THR A 50 -11.23 -78.26 38.88
C THR A 50 -12.49 -77.39 39.10
N LEU A 51 -13.22 -77.26 37.98
CA LEU A 51 -14.66 -77.54 37.76
C LEU A 51 -15.70 -76.38 37.66
N THR A 52 -16.18 -76.23 36.41
CA THR A 52 -17.59 -76.12 35.97
C THR A 52 -18.48 -74.90 36.25
N LEU A 53 -18.81 -74.24 35.12
CA LEU A 53 -20.18 -74.13 34.55
C LEU A 53 -21.11 -72.96 34.97
N PHE A 54 -21.01 -71.87 34.21
CA PHE A 54 -22.13 -71.01 33.77
C PHE A 54 -21.70 -70.43 32.39
N VAL A 55 -21.96 -71.07 31.25
CA VAL A 55 -23.25 -71.20 30.53
C VAL A 55 -23.89 -69.85 30.19
N LEU A 56 -23.83 -69.53 28.89
CA LEU A 56 -24.72 -68.63 28.13
C LEU A 56 -24.98 -67.22 28.69
N LEU A 57 -24.04 -66.28 28.51
CA LEU A 57 -24.41 -64.87 28.25
C LEU A 57 -23.33 -64.02 27.51
N THR A 58 -22.35 -64.63 26.85
CA THR A 58 -21.23 -63.93 26.17
C THR A 58 -21.35 -63.89 24.64
N LEU A 59 -22.59 -63.83 24.13
CA LEU A 59 -22.91 -63.73 22.70
C LEU A 59 -24.06 -62.74 22.48
N LEU A 60 -23.82 -61.46 22.80
CA LEU A 60 -24.51 -60.26 22.30
C LEU A 60 -23.88 -59.02 22.98
N GLY A 61 -22.68 -58.66 22.53
CA GLY A 61 -21.86 -57.58 23.10
C GLY A 61 -21.06 -56.84 22.04
N THR A 62 -21.59 -56.75 20.82
CA THR A 62 -21.00 -55.97 19.73
C THR A 62 -21.15 -54.47 20.01
N SER A 63 -20.20 -53.91 20.76
CA SER A 63 -19.94 -52.47 20.73
C SER A 63 -18.86 -52.21 19.70
N SER A 64 -19.29 -51.92 18.47
CA SER A 64 -18.42 -51.48 17.37
C SER A 64 -17.46 -50.38 17.83
N PHE A 65 -16.22 -50.42 17.35
CA PHE A 65 -15.29 -49.29 17.49
C PHE A 65 -15.98 -48.01 17.00
N ALA A 66 -16.23 -47.08 17.91
CA ALA A 66 -16.85 -45.81 17.55
C ALA A 66 -15.92 -45.06 16.59
N GLN A 67 -16.40 -44.76 15.38
CA GLN A 67 -15.68 -43.90 14.44
C GLN A 67 -15.56 -42.51 15.06
N ASN A 68 -14.36 -42.19 15.55
CA ASN A 68 -14.01 -40.90 16.16
C ASN A 68 -14.00 -39.73 15.14
N GLU A 69 -14.20 -40.00 13.85
CA GLU A 69 -14.31 -39.01 12.79
C GLU A 69 -15.43 -39.42 11.82
N ILE A 70 -16.38 -38.51 11.56
CA ILE A 70 -17.33 -38.64 10.44
C ILE A 70 -16.69 -38.02 9.20
N VAL A 71 -16.68 -38.77 8.10
CA VAL A 71 -16.22 -38.29 6.79
C VAL A 71 -17.42 -38.13 5.87
N LEU A 72 -17.61 -36.92 5.36
CA LEU A 72 -18.60 -36.56 4.35
C LEU A 72 -17.88 -36.34 3.02
N HIS A 73 -18.49 -36.78 1.92
CA HIS A 73 -18.00 -36.67 0.57
C HIS A 73 -18.83 -35.69 -0.25
N VAL A 74 -18.17 -34.88 -1.08
CA VAL A 74 -18.81 -33.93 -2.00
C VAL A 74 -18.24 -34.14 -3.40
N ALA A 75 -19.07 -34.25 -4.43
CA ALA A 75 -18.66 -34.44 -5.82
C ALA A 75 -19.61 -33.70 -6.77
N THR A 76 -19.11 -33.21 -7.91
CA THR A 76 -19.93 -32.44 -8.87
C THR A 76 -21.05 -33.25 -9.53
N ASP A 77 -20.92 -34.58 -9.55
CA ASP A 77 -21.90 -35.56 -10.03
C ASP A 77 -22.74 -36.18 -8.88
N GLY A 78 -22.59 -35.68 -7.65
CA GLY A 78 -23.33 -36.14 -6.47
C GLY A 78 -24.80 -35.69 -6.44
N ASN A 79 -25.48 -35.97 -5.32
CA ASN A 79 -26.87 -35.59 -5.09
C ASN A 79 -27.05 -34.99 -3.68
N ASP A 80 -27.71 -33.84 -3.56
CA ASP A 80 -27.93 -33.16 -2.27
C ASP A 80 -28.95 -33.87 -1.36
N ASN A 81 -29.64 -34.90 -1.86
CA ASN A 81 -30.54 -35.76 -1.10
C ASN A 81 -29.86 -37.02 -0.52
N TRP A 82 -28.59 -37.25 -0.81
CA TRP A 82 -27.80 -38.36 -0.26
C TRP A 82 -27.20 -38.03 1.12
N SER A 83 -26.72 -39.02 1.85
CA SER A 83 -26.13 -38.85 3.17
C SER A 83 -24.77 -38.16 3.13
N GLY A 84 -24.04 -38.31 2.01
CA GLY A 84 -22.64 -37.90 1.90
C GLY A 84 -21.64 -38.87 2.54
N LEU A 85 -22.08 -39.95 3.22
CA LEU A 85 -21.17 -40.88 3.91
C LEU A 85 -20.44 -41.83 2.95
N SER A 86 -20.94 -42.00 1.72
CA SER A 86 -20.28 -42.78 0.67
C SER A 86 -19.56 -41.87 -0.33
N SER A 87 -18.34 -42.24 -0.70
CA SER A 87 -17.57 -41.58 -1.77
C SER A 87 -18.05 -41.88 -3.19
N LYS A 88 -18.97 -42.84 -3.35
CA LYS A 88 -19.51 -43.28 -4.65
C LYS A 88 -21.02 -43.51 -4.57
N ALA A 89 -21.72 -43.23 -5.66
CA ALA A 89 -23.15 -43.54 -5.79
C ALA A 89 -23.40 -45.05 -5.68
N GLN A 90 -24.14 -45.48 -4.66
CA GLN A 90 -24.48 -46.88 -4.37
C GLN A 90 -25.85 -46.97 -3.70
N ALA A 91 -26.75 -47.83 -4.21
CA ALA A 91 -28.02 -48.19 -3.59
C ALA A 91 -28.92 -47.02 -3.12
N GLY A 92 -28.88 -45.87 -3.81
CA GLY A 92 -29.67 -44.68 -3.47
C GLY A 92 -28.99 -43.70 -2.50
N ASP A 93 -27.71 -43.92 -2.19
CA ASP A 93 -26.85 -43.02 -1.41
C ASP A 93 -25.53 -42.71 -2.17
N GLY A 94 -24.72 -41.76 -1.70
CA GLY A 94 -23.50 -41.31 -2.36
C GLY A 94 -22.98 -39.96 -1.86
N PRO A 95 -22.07 -39.30 -2.62
CA PRO A 95 -21.54 -37.99 -2.26
C PRO A 95 -22.58 -36.88 -2.44
N LEU A 96 -22.53 -35.88 -1.56
CA LEU A 96 -23.35 -34.66 -1.71
C LEU A 96 -22.91 -33.88 -2.95
N ARG A 97 -23.82 -33.14 -3.59
CA ARG A 97 -23.51 -32.39 -4.81
C ARG A 97 -22.89 -31.03 -4.50
N THR A 98 -23.44 -30.33 -3.52
CA THR A 98 -23.11 -28.93 -3.21
C THR A 98 -22.40 -28.77 -1.88
N LEU A 99 -21.51 -27.79 -1.81
CA LEU A 99 -20.82 -27.39 -0.58
C LEU A 99 -21.80 -26.89 0.50
N LEU A 100 -22.94 -26.32 0.11
CA LEU A 100 -24.00 -25.90 1.03
C LEU A 100 -24.76 -27.09 1.64
N ALA A 101 -25.03 -28.15 0.88
CA ALA A 101 -25.56 -29.39 1.45
C ALA A 101 -24.52 -30.02 2.39
N ALA A 102 -23.26 -30.12 1.96
CA ALA A 102 -22.17 -30.63 2.78
C ALA A 102 -22.02 -29.88 4.12
N GLN A 103 -22.12 -28.56 4.12
CA GLN A 103 -22.09 -27.76 5.35
C GLN A 103 -23.29 -28.05 6.27
N ARG A 104 -24.51 -28.16 5.72
CA ARG A 104 -25.70 -28.50 6.51
C ARG A 104 -25.57 -29.88 7.17
N THR A 105 -25.10 -30.87 6.42
CA THR A 105 -24.84 -32.22 6.94
C THR A 105 -23.69 -32.23 7.95
N ALA A 106 -22.63 -31.45 7.72
CA ALA A 106 -21.51 -31.32 8.66
C ALA A 106 -21.96 -30.71 10.00
N ARG A 107 -22.85 -29.70 10.00
CA ARG A 107 -23.44 -29.14 11.23
C ARG A 107 -24.25 -30.18 12.00
N GLN A 108 -25.08 -30.97 11.32
CA GLN A 108 -25.83 -32.08 11.94
C GLN A 108 -24.89 -33.14 12.53
N ALA A 109 -23.80 -33.49 11.83
CA ALA A 109 -22.78 -34.40 12.33
C ALA A 109 -22.04 -33.81 13.55
N LEU A 110 -21.72 -32.52 13.55
CA LEU A 110 -21.08 -31.84 14.69
C LEU A 110 -21.96 -31.84 15.94
N ASP A 111 -23.29 -31.65 15.81
CA ASP A 111 -24.21 -31.71 16.95
C ASP A 111 -24.28 -33.10 17.60
N GLN A 112 -24.04 -34.16 16.82
CA GLN A 112 -23.84 -35.51 17.34
C GLN A 112 -22.44 -35.65 17.97
N GLN A 113 -21.39 -35.25 17.25
CA GLN A 113 -20.00 -35.41 17.69
C GLN A 113 -19.64 -34.59 18.92
N ARG A 114 -20.31 -33.47 19.20
CA ARG A 114 -20.21 -32.72 20.46
C ARG A 114 -20.59 -33.55 21.69
N ARG A 115 -21.42 -34.59 21.54
CA ARG A 115 -21.85 -35.49 22.63
C ARG A 115 -20.88 -36.66 22.85
N PHE A 116 -20.22 -37.12 21.78
CA PHE A 116 -19.36 -38.32 21.80
C PHE A 116 -17.87 -38.00 21.69
N GLY A 117 -17.51 -36.75 21.43
CA GLY A 117 -16.14 -36.25 21.41
C GLY A 117 -15.34 -36.53 20.13
N GLY A 118 -15.98 -36.75 18.97
CA GLY A 118 -15.28 -36.95 17.69
C GLY A 118 -15.12 -35.69 16.83
N SER A 119 -14.65 -35.87 15.59
CA SER A 119 -14.45 -34.81 14.58
C SER A 119 -15.33 -35.00 13.34
N VAL A 120 -15.39 -33.98 12.49
CA VAL A 120 -16.06 -34.03 11.18
C VAL A 120 -15.10 -33.56 10.09
N LYS A 121 -15.02 -34.32 9.00
CA LYS A 121 -14.22 -34.03 7.81
C LYS A 121 -15.12 -34.04 6.57
N VAL A 122 -14.96 -33.05 5.71
CA VAL A 122 -15.62 -32.93 4.41
C VAL A 122 -14.55 -33.05 3.33
N LEU A 123 -14.53 -34.19 2.64
CA LEU A 123 -13.68 -34.47 1.49
C LEU A 123 -14.39 -34.05 0.20
N ILE A 124 -13.82 -33.06 -0.47
CA ILE A 124 -14.36 -32.48 -1.70
C ILE A 124 -13.58 -33.07 -2.87
N HIS A 125 -14.27 -33.75 -3.78
CA HIS A 125 -13.69 -34.44 -4.94
C HIS A 125 -13.41 -33.47 -6.11
N PRO A 126 -12.51 -33.85 -7.05
CA PRO A 126 -12.10 -33.02 -8.18
C PRO A 126 -13.27 -32.33 -8.89
N GLY A 127 -13.15 -31.03 -9.16
CA GLY A 127 -14.21 -30.28 -9.84
C GLY A 127 -14.19 -28.77 -9.60
N ILE A 128 -15.00 -28.07 -10.39
CA ILE A 128 -15.30 -26.65 -10.21
C ILE A 128 -16.69 -26.54 -9.59
N TYR A 129 -16.76 -25.95 -8.40
CA TYR A 129 -17.98 -25.71 -7.65
C TYR A 129 -18.34 -24.23 -7.79
N GLU A 130 -19.14 -23.90 -8.80
CA GLU A 130 -19.70 -22.55 -8.97
C GLU A 130 -20.70 -22.26 -7.84
N ILE A 131 -20.58 -21.08 -7.22
CA ILE A 131 -21.45 -20.63 -6.12
C ILE A 131 -22.04 -19.25 -6.42
N ASP A 132 -23.36 -19.12 -6.22
CA ASP A 132 -24.10 -17.86 -6.39
C ASP A 132 -24.10 -16.98 -5.12
N ALA A 133 -23.63 -17.50 -4.00
CA ALA A 133 -23.53 -16.79 -2.72
C ALA A 133 -22.34 -17.31 -1.89
N PRO A 134 -21.76 -16.49 -0.99
CA PRO A 134 -20.66 -16.93 -0.14
C PRO A 134 -21.08 -18.08 0.80
N LEU A 135 -20.17 -19.01 1.07
CA LEU A 135 -20.34 -19.99 2.14
C LEU A 135 -20.17 -19.28 3.49
N ILE A 136 -21.22 -19.32 4.33
CA ILE A 136 -21.23 -18.63 5.63
C ILE A 136 -21.05 -19.63 6.77
N PHE A 137 -19.90 -19.56 7.42
CA PHE A 137 -19.53 -20.33 8.59
C PHE A 137 -19.80 -19.51 9.85
N ASP A 138 -20.44 -20.13 10.84
CA ASP A 138 -20.76 -19.54 12.14
C ASP A 138 -20.43 -20.54 13.27
N GLN A 139 -20.79 -20.22 14.51
CA GLN A 139 -20.44 -21.04 15.68
C GLN A 139 -20.95 -22.49 15.60
N ARG A 140 -21.94 -22.79 14.74
CA ARG A 140 -22.42 -24.16 14.52
C ARG A 140 -21.41 -25.04 13.78
N ASP A 141 -20.52 -24.45 12.99
CA ASP A 141 -19.46 -25.15 12.25
C ASP A 141 -18.22 -25.44 13.11
N SER A 142 -18.14 -24.87 14.32
CA SER A 142 -16.98 -24.98 15.21
C SER A 142 -16.70 -26.43 15.62
N GLY A 143 -15.44 -26.85 15.43
CA GLY A 143 -14.93 -28.13 15.89
C GLY A 143 -14.59 -28.12 17.38
N LEU A 144 -14.21 -29.29 17.91
CA LEU A 144 -13.75 -29.42 19.30
C LEU A 144 -12.25 -29.07 19.43
N PRO A 145 -11.76 -28.66 20.61
CA PRO A 145 -10.33 -28.45 20.85
C PRO A 145 -9.49 -29.68 20.46
N GLY A 146 -8.48 -29.46 19.61
CA GLY A 146 -7.64 -30.55 19.04
C GLY A 146 -8.33 -31.44 18.00
N LYS A 147 -9.62 -31.23 17.70
CA LYS A 147 -10.45 -32.01 16.77
C LYS A 147 -11.24 -31.05 15.86
N PRO A 148 -10.55 -30.32 14.96
CA PRO A 148 -11.18 -29.30 14.13
C PRO A 148 -12.15 -29.89 13.11
N THR A 149 -13.11 -29.08 12.68
CA THR A 149 -13.92 -29.37 11.48
C THR A 149 -13.04 -29.12 10.25
N VAL A 150 -12.82 -30.13 9.40
CA VAL A 150 -11.89 -30.04 8.26
C VAL A 150 -12.63 -30.09 6.93
N TYR A 151 -12.45 -29.08 6.08
CA TYR A 151 -12.86 -29.07 4.68
C TYR A 151 -11.60 -29.22 3.82
N GLN A 152 -11.50 -30.29 3.03
CA GLN A 152 -10.26 -30.68 2.36
C GLN A 152 -10.52 -31.21 0.95
N ALA A 153 -9.68 -30.84 -0.01
CA ALA A 153 -9.67 -31.50 -1.33
C ALA A 153 -9.25 -32.97 -1.17
N SER A 154 -9.96 -33.91 -1.78
CA SER A 154 -9.54 -35.33 -1.77
C SER A 154 -8.21 -35.54 -2.49
N GLU A 155 -7.92 -34.69 -3.49
CA GLU A 155 -6.67 -34.62 -4.21
C GLU A 155 -6.20 -33.15 -4.28
N PRO A 156 -5.05 -32.77 -3.69
CA PRO A 156 -4.54 -31.41 -3.74
C PRO A 156 -4.40 -30.89 -5.18
N GLY A 157 -4.85 -29.65 -5.41
CA GLY A 157 -4.80 -29.02 -6.73
C GLY A 157 -6.07 -29.16 -7.59
N THR A 158 -6.97 -30.11 -7.26
CA THR A 158 -8.06 -30.52 -8.17
C THR A 158 -9.43 -29.86 -7.93
N VAL A 159 -9.61 -29.23 -6.77
CA VAL A 159 -10.85 -28.54 -6.38
C VAL A 159 -10.71 -27.04 -6.59
N THR A 160 -11.75 -26.41 -7.15
CA THR A 160 -11.90 -24.95 -7.23
C THR A 160 -13.31 -24.52 -6.85
N ILE A 161 -13.43 -23.66 -5.83
CA ILE A 161 -14.67 -22.96 -5.47
C ILE A 161 -14.69 -21.65 -6.27
N SER A 162 -15.68 -21.48 -7.14
CA SER A 162 -15.75 -20.37 -8.11
C SER A 162 -16.90 -19.42 -7.77
N GLY A 163 -16.59 -18.13 -7.60
CA GLY A 163 -17.60 -17.06 -7.52
C GLY A 163 -17.97 -16.47 -8.88
N GLY A 164 -17.50 -17.08 -9.97
CA GLY A 164 -17.79 -16.71 -11.34
C GLY A 164 -18.35 -17.85 -12.16
N LYS A 165 -19.08 -17.48 -13.22
CA LYS A 165 -19.71 -18.41 -14.15
C LYS A 165 -18.94 -18.44 -15.46
N ARG A 166 -18.79 -19.64 -16.02
CA ARG A 166 -18.27 -19.78 -17.39
C ARG A 166 -19.27 -19.20 -18.40
N LEU A 167 -18.77 -18.38 -19.33
CA LEU A 167 -19.58 -17.81 -20.40
C LEU A 167 -19.61 -18.71 -21.65
N LEU A 168 -20.70 -18.63 -22.40
CA LEU A 168 -20.86 -19.32 -23.68
C LEU A 168 -20.58 -18.36 -24.83
N ALA A 169 -19.70 -18.74 -25.76
CA ALA A 169 -19.40 -17.96 -26.96
C ALA A 169 -20.57 -18.01 -27.95
N GLN A 170 -20.88 -16.86 -28.55
CA GLN A 170 -21.89 -16.69 -29.59
C GLN A 170 -21.18 -16.71 -30.95
N GLY A 171 -21.19 -17.85 -31.64
CA GLY A 171 -20.58 -18.01 -32.98
C GLY A 171 -19.22 -18.68 -33.00
N THR A 172 -18.53 -18.63 -34.14
CA THR A 172 -17.26 -19.33 -34.39
C THR A 172 -16.04 -18.56 -33.87
N THR A 173 -15.16 -19.26 -33.15
CA THR A 173 -13.93 -18.69 -32.57
C THR A 173 -12.83 -18.47 -33.61
N GLY A 174 -12.93 -17.38 -34.38
CA GLY A 174 -11.81 -16.81 -35.13
C GLY A 174 -10.86 -15.99 -34.24
N LYS A 175 -9.81 -15.38 -34.84
CA LYS A 175 -8.98 -14.35 -34.19
C LYS A 175 -9.57 -12.93 -34.27
N SER A 176 -10.82 -12.80 -34.73
CA SER A 176 -11.62 -11.59 -34.65
C SER A 176 -12.19 -11.41 -33.23
N GLU A 177 -12.89 -10.30 -33.00
CA GLU A 177 -13.75 -10.13 -31.84
C GLU A 177 -14.63 -11.38 -31.58
N VAL A 178 -14.77 -11.76 -30.30
CA VAL A 178 -15.64 -12.84 -29.84
C VAL A 178 -16.65 -12.28 -28.85
N VAL A 179 -17.92 -12.56 -29.10
CA VAL A 179 -19.02 -12.20 -28.21
C VAL A 179 -19.39 -13.40 -27.34
N PHE A 180 -19.55 -13.19 -26.03
CA PHE A 180 -20.07 -14.18 -25.10
C PHE A 180 -21.40 -13.72 -24.51
N SER A 181 -22.32 -14.64 -24.20
CA SER A 181 -23.54 -14.32 -23.44
C SER A 181 -23.27 -14.40 -21.93
N SER A 182 -23.67 -13.36 -21.19
CA SER A 182 -23.57 -13.30 -19.73
C SER A 182 -24.87 -13.53 -18.97
N ASN A 183 -25.99 -13.81 -19.65
CA ASN A 183 -27.27 -14.28 -19.10
C ASN A 183 -27.64 -13.75 -17.68
N GLY A 184 -28.31 -12.59 -17.62
CA GLY A 184 -28.86 -12.03 -16.37
C GLY A 184 -28.02 -10.90 -15.75
N THR A 185 -27.02 -10.38 -16.46
CA THR A 185 -26.38 -9.09 -16.13
C THR A 185 -27.32 -7.91 -16.43
N ASN A 186 -27.06 -6.76 -15.81
CA ASN A 186 -27.80 -5.52 -16.04
C ASN A 186 -26.85 -4.30 -16.08
N ALA A 187 -27.36 -3.11 -16.40
CA ALA A 187 -26.56 -1.89 -16.48
C ALA A 187 -25.76 -1.60 -15.19
N GLY A 188 -26.35 -1.84 -14.01
CA GLY A 188 -25.70 -1.65 -12.71
C GLY A 188 -24.51 -2.58 -12.45
N PHE A 189 -24.53 -3.79 -13.02
CA PHE A 189 -23.37 -4.69 -13.01
C PHE A 189 -22.21 -4.11 -13.82
N TRP A 190 -22.50 -3.61 -15.03
CA TRP A 190 -21.49 -3.02 -15.91
C TRP A 190 -20.94 -1.69 -15.42
N THR A 191 -21.76 -0.80 -14.84
CA THR A 191 -21.28 0.47 -14.25
C THR A 191 -20.33 0.25 -13.08
N GLY A 192 -20.35 -0.91 -12.42
CA GLY A 192 -19.36 -1.29 -11.41
C GLY A 192 -17.93 -1.48 -11.96
N GLY A 193 -17.75 -1.64 -13.26
CA GLY A 193 -16.46 -2.04 -13.85
C GLY A 193 -16.00 -3.42 -13.33
N PRO A 194 -16.75 -4.50 -13.67
CA PRO A 194 -16.45 -5.86 -13.22
C PRO A 194 -15.17 -6.40 -13.88
N GLN A 195 -14.88 -7.70 -13.70
CA GLN A 195 -13.66 -8.33 -14.20
C GLN A 195 -14.03 -9.46 -15.16
N LEU A 196 -13.22 -9.69 -16.19
CA LEU A 196 -13.33 -10.87 -17.04
C LEU A 196 -12.00 -11.62 -17.01
N TYR A 197 -12.07 -12.95 -17.02
CA TYR A 197 -10.90 -13.80 -17.15
C TYR A 197 -11.08 -14.70 -18.37
N VAL A 198 -10.12 -14.68 -19.30
CA VAL A 198 -10.11 -15.55 -20.48
C VAL A 198 -8.88 -16.43 -20.41
N ASN A 199 -9.08 -17.75 -20.51
CA ASN A 199 -8.04 -18.78 -20.36
C ASN A 199 -7.23 -18.63 -19.06
N GLY A 200 -7.91 -18.23 -17.98
CA GLY A 200 -7.31 -17.98 -16.65
C GLY A 200 -6.54 -16.66 -16.52
N ARG A 201 -6.37 -15.88 -17.60
CA ARG A 201 -5.72 -14.56 -17.58
C ARG A 201 -6.77 -13.46 -17.43
N ARG A 202 -6.52 -12.48 -16.55
CA ARG A 202 -7.36 -11.27 -16.44
C ARG A 202 -7.35 -10.52 -17.79
N ALA A 203 -8.53 -10.26 -18.34
CA ALA A 203 -8.71 -9.41 -19.51
C ALA A 203 -8.75 -7.93 -19.09
N ILE A 204 -8.32 -7.04 -19.97
CA ILE A 204 -8.25 -5.60 -19.72
C ILE A 204 -9.64 -5.02 -19.96
N LEU A 205 -10.26 -4.39 -18.96
CA LEU A 205 -11.50 -3.66 -19.20
C LEU A 205 -11.16 -2.47 -20.11
N ALA A 206 -11.80 -2.39 -21.28
CA ALA A 206 -11.44 -1.49 -22.38
C ALA A 206 -11.12 -0.07 -21.91
N ARG A 207 -9.93 0.44 -22.24
CA ARG A 207 -9.38 1.68 -21.65
C ARG A 207 -8.61 2.58 -22.62
N GLU A 208 -8.88 3.87 -22.52
CA GLU A 208 -8.15 4.91 -23.24
C GLU A 208 -7.48 5.85 -22.22
N PRO A 209 -6.19 6.20 -22.37
CA PRO A 209 -5.26 5.65 -23.35
C PRO A 209 -4.86 4.22 -23.01
N ASN A 210 -4.45 3.49 -24.04
CA ASN A 210 -3.90 2.14 -23.91
C ASN A 210 -2.72 2.05 -22.92
N ILE A 211 -2.47 0.84 -22.40
CA ILE A 211 -1.46 0.61 -21.35
C ILE A 211 -0.09 1.16 -21.75
N GLY A 212 0.55 1.89 -20.83
CA GLY A 212 1.86 2.54 -21.06
C GLY A 212 1.76 3.96 -21.64
N ARG A 213 0.57 4.39 -22.08
CA ARG A 213 0.32 5.71 -22.69
C ARG A 213 -0.53 6.65 -21.82
N ASP A 214 -0.59 6.39 -20.51
CA ASP A 214 -1.39 7.14 -19.51
C ASP A 214 -1.40 8.66 -19.75
N TRP A 215 -2.56 9.31 -19.63
CA TRP A 215 -2.66 10.76 -19.71
C TRP A 215 -2.18 11.43 -18.42
N PHE A 216 -1.95 12.73 -18.48
CA PHE A 216 -1.42 13.52 -17.37
C PHE A 216 -2.40 14.60 -16.92
N VAL A 217 -2.55 14.67 -15.61
CA VAL A 217 -3.32 15.72 -14.92
C VAL A 217 -2.60 17.05 -15.14
N GLY A 218 -3.30 18.05 -15.68
CA GLY A 218 -2.79 19.42 -15.79
C GLY A 218 -3.09 20.25 -14.54
N GLN A 219 -3.03 21.58 -14.68
CA GLN A 219 -3.33 22.51 -13.59
C GLN A 219 -4.69 22.19 -12.93
N ALA A 220 -4.72 22.18 -11.59
CA ALA A 220 -5.94 22.10 -10.80
C ALA A 220 -6.81 23.35 -11.00
N VAL A 221 -8.13 23.16 -11.14
CA VAL A 221 -9.09 24.25 -11.43
C VAL A 221 -10.16 24.28 -10.34
N ALA A 222 -10.61 25.47 -9.96
CA ALA A 222 -11.74 25.63 -9.04
C ALA A 222 -13.06 25.37 -9.77
N VAL A 223 -14.02 24.76 -9.07
CA VAL A 223 -15.38 24.59 -9.59
C VAL A 223 -16.30 25.70 -9.06
N PRO A 224 -17.20 26.29 -9.86
CA PRO A 224 -18.17 27.27 -9.37
C PRO A 224 -18.99 26.74 -8.18
N GLY A 225 -19.03 27.51 -7.09
CA GLY A 225 -19.72 27.14 -5.84
C GLY A 225 -18.94 26.16 -4.94
N GLU A 226 -17.70 25.83 -5.28
CA GLU A 226 -16.84 24.96 -4.47
C GLU A 226 -16.40 25.63 -3.16
N SER A 227 -16.38 24.87 -2.05
CA SER A 227 -15.90 25.41 -0.77
C SER A 227 -14.39 25.73 -0.82
N PRO A 228 -13.89 26.75 -0.09
CA PRO A 228 -12.46 27.03 0.04
C PRO A 228 -11.61 25.87 0.62
N SER A 229 -12.23 24.79 1.08
CA SER A 229 -11.58 23.57 1.58
C SER A 229 -11.61 22.38 0.60
N SER A 230 -12.21 22.56 -0.58
CA SER A 230 -12.27 21.58 -1.67
C SER A 230 -11.41 21.96 -2.88
N LEU A 231 -11.08 23.26 -3.02
CA LEU A 231 -10.40 23.82 -4.20
C LEU A 231 -9.24 22.95 -4.71
N GLY A 232 -9.32 22.55 -5.97
CA GLY A 232 -8.31 21.73 -6.64
C GLY A 232 -8.41 20.23 -6.37
N HIS A 233 -9.47 19.73 -5.73
CA HIS A 233 -9.75 18.30 -5.60
C HIS A 233 -10.76 17.75 -6.64
N GLU A 234 -11.56 18.61 -7.28
CA GLU A 234 -12.65 18.17 -8.17
C GLU A 234 -12.40 18.33 -9.66
N ALA A 235 -11.64 19.34 -10.11
CA ALA A 235 -11.36 19.55 -11.53
C ALA A 235 -9.89 19.86 -11.84
N PHE A 236 -9.45 19.48 -13.04
CA PHE A 236 -8.13 19.77 -13.58
C PHE A 236 -8.16 19.97 -15.10
N ILE A 237 -7.22 20.75 -15.64
CA ILE A 237 -7.01 20.89 -17.09
C ILE A 237 -6.58 19.55 -17.67
N ALA A 238 -7.31 19.05 -18.67
CA ALA A 238 -6.99 17.80 -19.35
C ALA A 238 -6.46 18.06 -20.77
N SER A 239 -5.72 17.09 -21.33
CA SER A 239 -5.16 17.23 -22.67
C SER A 239 -6.27 17.28 -23.74
N LYS A 240 -6.00 17.95 -24.87
CA LYS A 240 -6.97 18.00 -26.00
C LYS A 240 -7.41 16.59 -26.46
N PRO A 241 -6.53 15.58 -26.60
CA PRO A 241 -6.95 14.21 -26.89
C PRO A 241 -7.90 13.63 -25.83
N ALA A 242 -7.59 13.80 -24.54
CA ALA A 242 -8.43 13.31 -23.45
C ALA A 242 -9.83 13.92 -23.47
N LEU A 243 -9.93 15.24 -23.63
CA LEU A 243 -11.19 15.95 -23.73
C LEU A 243 -11.95 15.58 -25.00
N SER A 244 -11.27 15.42 -26.14
CA SER A 244 -11.90 14.99 -27.39
C SER A 244 -12.53 13.62 -27.27
N PHE A 245 -11.81 12.66 -26.68
CA PHE A 245 -12.32 11.31 -26.42
C PHE A 245 -13.51 11.33 -25.45
N LEU A 246 -13.37 11.96 -24.28
CA LEU A 246 -14.42 12.07 -23.27
C LEU A 246 -15.67 12.82 -23.78
N ASN A 247 -15.48 13.80 -24.67
CA ASN A 247 -16.59 14.52 -25.29
C ASN A 247 -17.33 13.70 -26.34
N GLY A 248 -16.62 12.85 -27.09
CA GLY A 248 -17.20 11.92 -28.07
C GLY A 248 -17.92 10.71 -27.47
N LEU A 249 -17.80 10.46 -26.16
CA LEU A 249 -18.47 9.34 -25.50
C LEU A 249 -20.00 9.43 -25.59
N SER A 250 -20.62 8.28 -25.87
CA SER A 250 -22.08 8.09 -25.81
C SER A 250 -22.63 8.34 -24.40
N ALA A 251 -23.93 8.58 -24.26
CA ALA A 251 -24.56 8.75 -22.95
C ALA A 251 -24.34 7.52 -22.03
N SER A 252 -24.43 6.31 -22.58
CA SER A 252 -24.19 5.05 -21.86
C SER A 252 -22.73 4.91 -21.41
N ASP A 253 -21.78 5.25 -22.28
CA ASP A 253 -20.35 5.23 -21.92
C ASP A 253 -20.03 6.27 -20.85
N ARG A 254 -20.61 7.47 -20.92
CA ARG A 254 -20.41 8.51 -19.89
C ARG A 254 -20.91 8.10 -18.52
N GLU A 255 -22.04 7.39 -18.43
CA GLU A 255 -22.61 6.90 -17.17
C GLU A 255 -21.71 5.86 -16.50
N ARG A 256 -21.15 4.94 -17.29
CA ARG A 256 -20.39 3.79 -16.78
C ARG A 256 -18.87 3.99 -16.73
N ALA A 257 -18.34 5.02 -17.40
CA ALA A 257 -16.93 5.38 -17.43
C ALA A 257 -16.32 5.47 -16.02
N LEU A 258 -15.09 4.97 -15.90
CA LEU A 258 -14.30 5.03 -14.68
C LEU A 258 -12.98 5.75 -14.97
N ILE A 259 -12.82 6.95 -14.39
CA ILE A 259 -11.59 7.73 -14.45
C ILE A 259 -10.67 7.26 -13.32
N HIS A 260 -9.60 6.55 -13.65
CA HIS A 260 -8.56 6.16 -12.69
C HIS A 260 -7.57 7.30 -12.52
N ILE A 261 -7.33 7.72 -11.28
CA ILE A 261 -6.35 8.77 -10.94
C ILE A 261 -5.37 8.22 -9.90
N MET A 262 -4.07 8.38 -10.15
CA MET A 262 -2.99 7.87 -9.29
C MET A 262 -2.30 9.04 -8.57
N GLN A 263 -2.29 9.03 -7.24
CA GLN A 263 -1.79 10.08 -6.34
C GLN A 263 -0.76 9.53 -5.35
N SER A 264 0.47 9.29 -5.84
CA SER A 264 1.58 8.74 -5.06
C SER A 264 1.29 7.32 -4.55
N TRP A 265 0.92 7.16 -3.27
CA TRP A 265 0.46 5.89 -2.68
C TRP A 265 -1.05 5.67 -2.79
N SER A 266 -1.81 6.76 -2.97
CA SER A 266 -3.28 6.77 -3.05
C SER A 266 -3.75 6.64 -4.49
N SER A 267 -4.92 6.03 -4.72
CA SER A 267 -5.55 5.96 -6.05
C SER A 267 -7.07 6.10 -5.95
N GLY A 268 -7.73 6.59 -7.01
CA GLY A 268 -9.19 6.70 -7.06
C GLY A 268 -9.77 6.23 -8.38
N ARG A 269 -10.98 5.65 -8.31
CA ARG A 269 -11.84 5.24 -9.43
C ARG A 269 -13.05 6.17 -9.44
N HIS A 270 -12.94 7.26 -10.17
CA HIS A 270 -13.93 8.33 -10.20
C HIS A 270 -14.92 8.15 -11.37
N ARG A 271 -16.06 8.83 -11.30
CA ARG A 271 -16.96 9.09 -12.43
C ARG A 271 -16.63 10.42 -13.07
N ILE A 272 -17.09 10.60 -14.31
CA ILE A 272 -17.17 11.93 -14.95
C ILE A 272 -18.12 12.80 -14.11
N GLY A 273 -17.65 13.97 -13.70
CA GLY A 273 -18.45 14.93 -12.93
C GLY A 273 -19.47 15.69 -13.79
N GLY A 274 -20.21 16.60 -13.16
CA GLY A 274 -21.07 17.56 -13.86
C GLY A 274 -20.26 18.64 -14.59
N ALA A 275 -20.90 19.78 -14.84
CA ALA A 275 -20.26 20.93 -15.51
C ALA A 275 -18.90 21.30 -14.88
N ALA A 276 -17.96 21.62 -15.76
CA ALA A 276 -16.57 21.97 -15.48
C ALA A 276 -16.19 23.20 -16.34
N PRO A 277 -15.22 24.03 -15.91
CA PRO A 277 -14.66 25.10 -16.76
C PRO A 277 -14.11 24.60 -18.10
N GLU A 278 -14.02 25.49 -19.08
CA GLU A 278 -13.48 25.16 -20.41
C GLU A 278 -12.08 24.55 -20.31
N GLY A 279 -11.81 23.50 -21.11
CA GLY A 279 -10.52 22.80 -21.10
C GLY A 279 -10.27 21.92 -19.87
N SER A 280 -11.25 21.73 -18.97
CA SER A 280 -11.09 20.92 -17.76
C SER A 280 -11.96 19.67 -17.73
N LEU A 281 -11.49 18.65 -17.00
CA LEU A 281 -12.28 17.50 -16.57
C LEU A 281 -12.62 17.67 -15.09
N ARG A 282 -13.91 17.57 -14.74
CA ARG A 282 -14.37 17.40 -13.37
C ARG A 282 -14.62 15.92 -13.07
N VAL A 283 -14.33 15.48 -11.85
CA VAL A 283 -14.52 14.10 -11.39
C VAL A 283 -15.33 14.03 -10.09
N THR A 284 -16.00 12.90 -9.85
CA THR A 284 -16.69 12.60 -8.59
C THR A 284 -16.46 11.15 -8.14
N PRO A 285 -16.14 10.85 -6.86
CA PRO A 285 -16.01 11.77 -5.75
C PRO A 285 -14.80 12.67 -5.95
N ARG A 286 -14.68 13.76 -5.19
CA ARG A 286 -13.46 14.57 -5.18
C ARG A 286 -12.24 13.73 -4.79
N SER A 287 -11.07 14.03 -5.35
CA SER A 287 -9.82 13.33 -5.05
C SER A 287 -9.38 13.53 -3.58
N ARG A 288 -8.57 12.59 -3.06
CA ARG A 288 -8.14 12.60 -1.65
C ARG A 288 -7.24 13.79 -1.36
N TRP A 289 -6.33 14.07 -2.27
CA TRP A 289 -5.36 15.16 -2.24
C TRP A 289 -5.62 16.12 -3.40
N PRO A 290 -5.24 17.40 -3.31
CA PRO A 290 -5.30 18.30 -4.46
C PRO A 290 -4.59 17.69 -5.68
N PHE A 291 -5.06 18.00 -6.88
CA PHE A 291 -4.34 17.64 -8.09
C PHE A 291 -2.94 18.26 -8.08
N LEU A 292 -1.96 17.48 -8.52
CA LEU A 292 -0.53 17.80 -8.49
C LEU A 292 0.02 18.05 -7.06
N PHE A 293 -0.58 17.42 -6.03
CA PHE A 293 -0.11 17.62 -4.66
C PHE A 293 1.34 17.13 -4.45
N PHE A 294 1.64 15.92 -4.92
CA PHE A 294 2.94 15.27 -4.73
C PHE A 294 3.96 15.56 -5.85
N GLY A 295 3.48 15.81 -7.08
CA GLY A 295 4.32 16.25 -8.19
C GLY A 295 3.55 16.40 -9.50
N THR A 296 4.25 16.83 -10.56
CA THR A 296 3.65 17.31 -11.80
C THR A 296 3.31 16.22 -12.81
N SER A 297 3.94 15.04 -12.73
CA SER A 297 3.70 13.91 -13.66
C SER A 297 2.53 13.02 -13.20
N GLN A 298 1.51 13.57 -12.55
CA GLN A 298 0.39 12.78 -12.03
C GLN A 298 -0.44 12.17 -13.18
N ARG A 299 -0.68 10.86 -13.12
CA ARG A 299 -1.30 10.08 -14.20
C ARG A 299 -2.79 9.82 -14.02
N PHE A 300 -3.51 9.73 -15.14
CA PHE A 300 -4.89 9.26 -15.21
C PHE A 300 -5.22 8.53 -16.53
N TYR A 301 -6.29 7.75 -16.52
CA TYR A 301 -6.89 7.12 -17.71
C TYR A 301 -8.40 6.90 -17.50
N VAL A 302 -9.14 6.61 -18.57
CA VAL A 302 -10.54 6.16 -18.51
C VAL A 302 -10.65 4.70 -18.92
N GLU A 303 -11.42 3.90 -18.16
CA GLU A 303 -11.80 2.53 -18.52
C GLU A 303 -13.33 2.38 -18.58
N ASN A 304 -13.77 1.20 -19.04
CA ASN A 304 -15.17 0.77 -19.10
C ASN A 304 -16.01 1.49 -20.17
N VAL A 305 -15.45 1.78 -21.34
CA VAL A 305 -16.17 2.44 -22.45
C VAL A 305 -15.99 1.65 -23.75
N THR A 306 -17.03 1.53 -24.59
CA THR A 306 -16.96 0.73 -25.84
C THR A 306 -16.08 1.41 -26.87
N ALA A 307 -16.04 2.75 -26.86
CA ALA A 307 -15.17 3.55 -27.70
C ALA A 307 -13.66 3.31 -27.47
N ALA A 308 -13.28 2.59 -26.41
CA ALA A 308 -11.90 2.20 -26.11
C ALA A 308 -11.61 0.71 -26.34
N LEU A 309 -12.52 -0.06 -26.95
CA LEU A 309 -12.27 -1.48 -27.25
C LEU A 309 -11.46 -1.57 -28.56
N ASP A 310 -10.12 -1.51 -28.48
CA ASP A 310 -9.27 -1.49 -29.68
C ASP A 310 -8.01 -2.38 -29.63
N GLN A 311 -7.59 -2.89 -28.46
CA GLN A 311 -6.42 -3.79 -28.35
C GLN A 311 -6.74 -5.26 -28.06
N PRO A 312 -5.90 -6.20 -28.54
CA PRO A 312 -5.95 -7.60 -28.14
C PRO A 312 -5.83 -7.78 -26.61
N GLY A 313 -6.76 -8.54 -26.03
CA GLY A 313 -6.89 -8.75 -24.60
C GLY A 313 -7.85 -7.78 -23.90
N GLU A 314 -8.42 -6.81 -24.61
CA GLU A 314 -9.47 -5.93 -24.09
C GLU A 314 -10.88 -6.52 -24.20
N TRP A 315 -11.76 -6.10 -23.30
CA TRP A 315 -13.16 -6.49 -23.28
C TRP A 315 -14.10 -5.39 -22.78
N VAL A 316 -15.38 -5.50 -23.10
CA VAL A 316 -16.44 -4.63 -22.59
C VAL A 316 -17.79 -5.36 -22.52
N GLY A 317 -18.62 -5.04 -21.52
CA GLY A 317 -19.99 -5.53 -21.43
C GLY A 317 -20.99 -4.55 -22.07
N VAL A 318 -21.94 -5.05 -22.85
CA VAL A 318 -23.02 -4.29 -23.52
C VAL A 318 -24.32 -5.09 -23.41
N GLY A 319 -25.32 -4.58 -22.70
CA GLY A 319 -26.58 -5.31 -22.48
C GLY A 319 -26.36 -6.63 -21.74
N THR A 320 -26.60 -7.76 -22.41
CA THR A 320 -26.31 -9.12 -21.92
C THR A 320 -25.08 -9.77 -22.56
N ASP A 321 -24.34 -9.01 -23.36
CA ASP A 321 -23.24 -9.50 -24.17
C ASP A 321 -21.89 -8.99 -23.63
N VAL A 322 -20.87 -9.83 -23.77
CA VAL A 322 -19.48 -9.55 -23.40
C VAL A 322 -18.64 -9.64 -24.66
N HIS A 323 -18.18 -8.49 -25.12
CA HIS A 323 -17.33 -8.34 -26.30
C HIS A 323 -15.87 -8.45 -25.86
N TYR A 324 -15.08 -9.32 -26.51
CA TYR A 324 -13.67 -9.54 -26.21
C TYR A 324 -12.84 -9.56 -27.50
N LEU A 325 -11.71 -8.86 -27.51
CA LEU A 325 -10.69 -8.95 -28.55
C LEU A 325 -9.67 -10.03 -28.15
N PRO A 326 -9.60 -11.20 -28.81
CA PRO A 326 -8.68 -12.26 -28.42
C PRO A 326 -7.22 -11.85 -28.56
N ARG A 327 -6.37 -12.31 -27.63
CA ARG A 327 -4.92 -12.15 -27.75
C ARG A 327 -4.38 -13.06 -28.85
N PRO A 328 -3.23 -12.71 -29.48
CA PRO A 328 -2.59 -13.57 -30.46
C PRO A 328 -2.25 -14.98 -29.95
N ASP A 329 -2.04 -15.11 -28.63
CA ASP A 329 -1.61 -16.30 -27.88
C ASP A 329 -2.70 -16.95 -27.01
N ASP A 330 -3.98 -16.56 -27.13
CA ASP A 330 -5.06 -17.20 -26.39
C ASP A 330 -5.38 -18.62 -26.94
N ASP A 331 -5.41 -19.62 -26.06
CA ASP A 331 -5.84 -20.99 -26.36
C ASP A 331 -7.31 -21.02 -26.85
N VAL A 332 -7.60 -21.73 -27.96
CA VAL A 332 -8.97 -21.92 -28.50
C VAL A 332 -9.48 -23.35 -28.30
N PRO A 333 -10.78 -23.57 -28.01
CA PRO A 333 -11.83 -22.57 -27.81
C PRO A 333 -11.66 -21.79 -26.49
N LEU A 334 -12.00 -20.50 -26.52
CA LEU A 334 -11.81 -19.59 -25.39
C LEU A 334 -12.60 -20.05 -24.15
N ASN A 335 -11.95 -20.02 -22.99
CA ASN A 335 -12.57 -20.23 -21.68
C ASN A 335 -12.74 -18.89 -20.95
N ALA A 336 -13.88 -18.22 -21.15
CA ALA A 336 -14.23 -16.98 -20.47
C ALA A 336 -15.00 -17.23 -19.16
N VAL A 337 -14.62 -16.54 -18.08
CA VAL A 337 -15.25 -16.61 -16.76
C VAL A 337 -15.53 -15.20 -16.24
N LEU A 338 -16.77 -14.94 -15.83
CA LEU A 338 -17.25 -13.67 -15.30
C LEU A 338 -17.60 -13.83 -13.81
N PRO A 339 -16.97 -13.11 -12.87
CA PRO A 339 -17.30 -13.15 -11.44
C PRO A 339 -18.59 -12.41 -11.09
N TYR A 340 -19.40 -12.98 -10.20
CA TYR A 340 -20.69 -12.42 -9.74
C TYR A 340 -20.73 -12.11 -8.24
N ILE A 341 -19.85 -12.69 -7.41
CA ILE A 341 -19.81 -12.43 -5.96
C ILE A 341 -18.46 -11.90 -5.48
N GLY A 342 -18.46 -11.09 -4.41
CA GLY A 342 -17.25 -10.49 -3.84
C GLY A 342 -16.51 -11.36 -2.81
N HIS A 343 -17.21 -12.33 -2.21
CA HIS A 343 -16.69 -13.25 -1.20
C HIS A 343 -17.06 -14.68 -1.57
N LEU A 344 -16.17 -15.64 -1.32
CA LEU A 344 -16.41 -17.07 -1.49
C LEU A 344 -16.68 -17.75 -0.15
N LEU A 345 -16.01 -17.28 0.90
CA LEU A 345 -16.06 -17.82 2.25
C LEU A 345 -16.10 -16.68 3.27
N ILE A 346 -17.11 -16.69 4.14
CA ILE A 346 -17.24 -15.78 5.28
C ILE A 346 -17.30 -16.64 6.54
N ILE A 347 -16.33 -16.48 7.44
CA ILE A 347 -16.30 -17.10 8.75
C ILE A 347 -16.62 -16.00 9.76
N ARG A 348 -17.75 -16.08 10.46
CA ARG A 348 -18.22 -15.02 11.35
C ARG A 348 -18.86 -15.57 12.62
N GLY A 349 -18.22 -15.30 13.76
CA GLY A 349 -18.82 -15.50 15.08
C GLY A 349 -19.92 -14.48 15.36
N ALA A 350 -20.70 -14.69 16.42
CA ALA A 350 -21.90 -13.90 16.69
C ALA A 350 -21.64 -12.43 17.12
N GLY A 351 -20.38 -12.04 17.31
CA GLY A 351 -19.95 -10.67 17.64
C GLY A 351 -18.88 -10.64 18.74
N PRO A 352 -18.44 -9.43 19.18
CA PRO A 352 -17.33 -9.29 20.14
C PRO A 352 -17.55 -10.01 21.48
N THR A 353 -18.80 -10.11 21.92
CA THR A 353 -19.25 -10.76 23.16
C THR A 353 -20.03 -12.06 22.93
N GLY A 354 -20.18 -12.49 21.68
CA GLY A 354 -20.91 -13.71 21.32
C GLY A 354 -20.00 -14.93 21.22
N PRO A 355 -20.55 -16.13 20.96
CA PRO A 355 -19.73 -17.29 20.59
C PRO A 355 -18.92 -17.03 19.31
N TYR A 356 -17.65 -17.38 19.37
CA TYR A 356 -16.70 -17.30 18.26
C TYR A 356 -16.83 -18.54 17.35
N VAL A 357 -16.35 -18.45 16.11
CA VAL A 357 -16.10 -19.67 15.30
C VAL A 357 -14.75 -20.23 15.71
N GLU A 358 -14.68 -21.52 16.06
CA GLU A 358 -13.46 -22.11 16.62
C GLU A 358 -13.11 -23.45 15.99
N ASN A 359 -11.80 -23.72 15.83
CA ASN A 359 -11.29 -25.02 15.38
C ASN A 359 -11.85 -25.45 13.99
N VAL A 360 -11.65 -24.63 12.96
CA VAL A 360 -12.07 -24.94 11.57
C VAL A 360 -10.87 -24.85 10.63
N ALA A 361 -10.71 -25.84 9.76
CA ALA A 361 -9.58 -25.92 8.82
C ALA A 361 -10.04 -26.12 7.37
N PHE A 362 -9.43 -25.37 6.45
CA PHE A 362 -9.57 -25.49 5.01
C PHE A 362 -8.23 -25.93 4.43
N ARG A 363 -8.21 -27.00 3.62
CA ARG A 363 -6.98 -27.66 3.14
C ARG A 363 -6.99 -27.96 1.65
N ASP A 364 -5.95 -27.49 0.96
CA ASP A 364 -5.64 -27.82 -0.44
C ASP A 364 -6.71 -27.40 -1.47
N LEU A 365 -7.66 -26.55 -1.05
CA LEU A 365 -8.78 -26.04 -1.85
C LEU A 365 -8.35 -24.87 -2.74
N GLY A 366 -8.89 -24.81 -3.96
CA GLY A 366 -8.85 -23.60 -4.80
C GLY A 366 -10.04 -22.69 -4.49
N PHE A 367 -9.79 -21.38 -4.50
CA PHE A 367 -10.76 -20.31 -4.34
C PHE A 367 -10.51 -19.29 -5.46
N ALA A 368 -11.49 -19.10 -6.36
CA ALA A 368 -11.27 -18.28 -7.54
C ALA A 368 -12.47 -17.42 -7.94
N TYR A 369 -12.18 -16.39 -8.73
CA TYR A 369 -13.17 -15.56 -9.44
C TYR A 369 -14.13 -14.84 -8.49
N THR A 370 -13.63 -13.82 -7.79
CA THR A 370 -14.49 -12.81 -7.14
C THR A 370 -14.50 -11.50 -7.91
N GLN A 371 -15.59 -10.72 -7.79
CA GLN A 371 -15.61 -9.34 -8.27
C GLN A 371 -15.37 -8.32 -7.15
N ALA A 372 -14.81 -7.16 -7.50
CA ALA A 372 -14.82 -5.96 -6.67
C ALA A 372 -15.41 -4.78 -7.47
N PRO A 373 -16.74 -4.59 -7.45
CA PRO A 373 -17.38 -3.51 -8.18
C PRO A 373 -17.05 -2.15 -7.56
N THR A 374 -16.81 -1.16 -8.42
CA THR A 374 -16.78 0.25 -8.02
C THR A 374 -18.17 0.67 -7.54
N PRO A 375 -18.29 1.38 -6.40
CA PRO A 375 -19.53 2.03 -6.01
C PRO A 375 -20.09 2.94 -7.13
N ALA A 376 -21.41 3.16 -7.13
CA ALA A 376 -22.07 4.00 -8.12
C ALA A 376 -21.47 5.43 -8.14
N ASN A 377 -21.22 6.00 -6.96
CA ASN A 377 -20.59 7.31 -6.80
C ASN A 377 -19.06 7.32 -6.99
N GLY A 378 -18.44 6.19 -7.35
CA GLY A 378 -16.98 6.03 -7.43
C GLY A 378 -16.33 5.74 -6.06
N TRP A 379 -15.00 5.59 -6.06
CA TRP A 379 -14.20 5.22 -4.88
C TRP A 379 -12.86 5.94 -4.86
N VAL A 380 -12.35 6.28 -3.67
CA VAL A 380 -11.08 6.98 -3.49
C VAL A 380 -10.36 6.38 -2.27
N ASP A 381 -9.14 5.87 -2.49
CA ASP A 381 -8.32 5.32 -1.42
C ASP A 381 -7.87 6.39 -0.42
N THR A 382 -7.57 5.95 0.80
CA THR A 382 -6.74 6.70 1.74
C THR A 382 -5.30 6.22 1.69
N GLN A 383 -5.10 4.90 1.75
CA GLN A 383 -3.85 4.15 1.60
C GLN A 383 -4.15 2.64 1.65
N ALA A 384 -3.32 1.82 0.99
CA ALA A 384 -3.37 0.35 1.03
C ALA A 384 -4.67 -0.29 0.49
N ALA A 385 -5.57 0.47 -0.13
CA ALA A 385 -6.94 0.03 -0.47
C ALA A 385 -7.63 -0.68 0.73
N VAL A 386 -7.45 -0.11 1.93
CA VAL A 386 -7.70 -0.79 3.22
C VAL A 386 -9.15 -1.23 3.43
N ASP A 387 -10.10 -0.54 2.81
CA ASP A 387 -11.54 -0.80 2.86
C ASP A 387 -12.01 -1.89 1.87
N ILE A 388 -11.22 -2.21 0.84
CA ILE A 388 -11.54 -3.26 -0.14
C ILE A 388 -11.59 -4.64 0.54
N GLY A 389 -12.69 -5.37 0.33
CA GLY A 389 -12.93 -6.70 0.90
C GLY A 389 -11.98 -7.78 0.37
N ALA A 390 -12.12 -9.00 0.89
CA ALA A 390 -11.31 -10.16 0.51
C ALA A 390 -12.17 -11.38 0.13
N ALA A 391 -11.66 -12.24 -0.76
CA ALA A 391 -12.38 -13.44 -1.20
C ALA A 391 -12.68 -14.40 -0.04
N ILE A 392 -11.80 -14.47 0.96
CA ILE A 392 -12.06 -15.11 2.26
C ILE A 392 -12.02 -14.04 3.35
N GLN A 393 -13.08 -13.92 4.15
CA GLN A 393 -13.13 -12.98 5.28
C GLN A 393 -13.46 -13.71 6.60
N VAL A 394 -12.73 -13.35 7.66
CA VAL A 394 -12.85 -13.94 9.00
C VAL A 394 -13.11 -12.83 10.03
N ASP A 395 -14.13 -13.02 10.85
CA ASP A 395 -14.60 -12.13 11.93
C ASP A 395 -14.95 -12.96 13.17
N PHE A 396 -14.55 -12.53 14.37
CA PHE A 396 -14.89 -13.18 15.67
C PHE A 396 -14.61 -14.69 15.66
N ALA A 397 -13.35 -15.07 15.44
CA ALA A 397 -12.96 -16.46 15.27
C ALA A 397 -11.57 -16.79 15.85
N HIS A 398 -11.40 -18.02 16.35
CA HIS A 398 -10.15 -18.52 16.92
C HIS A 398 -9.72 -19.83 16.25
N ASN A 399 -8.41 -20.08 16.16
CA ASN A 399 -7.87 -21.34 15.65
C ASN A 399 -8.46 -21.74 14.26
N ILE A 400 -8.50 -20.76 13.35
CA ILE A 400 -8.89 -20.98 11.96
C ILE A 400 -7.63 -21.27 11.14
N ALA A 401 -7.65 -22.34 10.35
CA ALA A 401 -6.52 -22.75 9.53
C ALA A 401 -6.87 -22.74 8.04
N ILE A 402 -6.08 -22.07 7.21
CA ILE A 402 -6.16 -22.07 5.75
C ILE A 402 -4.80 -22.54 5.24
N LEU A 403 -4.73 -23.79 4.75
CA LEU A 403 -3.48 -24.51 4.54
C LEU A 403 -3.40 -25.07 3.11
N GLY A 404 -2.31 -24.82 2.39
CA GLY A 404 -2.10 -25.35 1.04
C GLY A 404 -3.10 -24.84 -0.03
N CYS A 405 -3.94 -23.87 0.32
CA CYS A 405 -5.00 -23.39 -0.55
C CYS A 405 -4.47 -22.51 -1.70
N ARG A 406 -5.17 -22.49 -2.83
CA ARG A 406 -4.91 -21.57 -3.94
C ARG A 406 -5.97 -20.47 -3.94
N ILE A 407 -5.57 -19.21 -3.97
CA ILE A 407 -6.49 -18.06 -4.02
C ILE A 407 -6.14 -17.24 -5.25
N GLU A 408 -6.97 -17.32 -6.30
CA GLU A 408 -6.58 -16.87 -7.64
C GLU A 408 -7.66 -16.00 -8.29
N SER A 409 -7.26 -15.02 -9.10
CA SER A 409 -8.20 -14.24 -9.93
C SER A 409 -9.30 -13.54 -9.11
N THR A 410 -8.92 -12.87 -8.03
CA THR A 410 -9.83 -12.11 -7.15
C THR A 410 -10.02 -10.67 -7.63
N GLY A 411 -11.19 -10.08 -7.38
CA GLY A 411 -11.40 -8.64 -7.55
C GLY A 411 -10.80 -7.84 -6.38
N GLY A 412 -11.03 -8.31 -5.15
CA GLY A 412 -10.48 -7.72 -3.93
C GLY A 412 -9.18 -8.37 -3.47
N TYR A 413 -8.96 -8.31 -2.15
CA TYR A 413 -7.87 -9.02 -1.47
C TYR A 413 -8.10 -10.56 -1.50
N GLY A 414 -7.05 -11.34 -1.23
CA GLY A 414 -7.17 -12.79 -1.07
C GLY A 414 -7.87 -13.19 0.22
N ILE A 415 -7.26 -12.89 1.38
CA ILE A 415 -7.75 -13.30 2.71
C ILE A 415 -7.72 -12.12 3.68
N TRP A 416 -8.74 -11.97 4.53
CA TRP A 416 -8.77 -10.99 5.62
C TRP A 416 -9.13 -11.62 6.97
N LEU A 417 -8.15 -11.68 7.87
CA LEU A 417 -8.35 -11.94 9.30
C LEU A 417 -8.72 -10.62 9.97
N ARG A 418 -10.01 -10.25 9.95
CA ARG A 418 -10.44 -8.85 10.15
C ARG A 418 -10.56 -8.46 11.62
N ASP A 419 -11.63 -8.88 12.26
CA ASP A 419 -12.07 -8.35 13.56
C ASP A 419 -12.07 -9.46 14.61
N SER A 420 -11.43 -9.21 15.76
CA SER A 420 -11.31 -10.17 16.86
C SER A 420 -10.89 -11.59 16.41
N VAL A 421 -9.85 -11.69 15.57
CA VAL A 421 -9.32 -12.99 15.10
C VAL A 421 -8.02 -13.33 15.83
N ARG A 422 -7.96 -14.52 16.44
CA ARG A 422 -6.80 -15.01 17.21
C ARG A 422 -6.31 -16.38 16.77
N ASN A 423 -5.03 -16.65 17.04
CA ASN A 423 -4.41 -17.98 16.96
C ASN A 423 -4.67 -18.71 15.63
N SER A 424 -4.85 -17.95 14.54
CA SER A 424 -5.24 -18.46 13.23
C SER A 424 -4.05 -18.48 12.28
N THR A 425 -4.04 -19.43 11.34
CA THR A 425 -2.89 -19.72 10.48
C THR A 425 -3.28 -19.71 9.00
N ILE A 426 -2.55 -18.94 8.21
CA ILE A 426 -2.55 -18.99 6.73
C ILE A 426 -1.18 -19.50 6.31
N SER A 427 -1.08 -20.73 5.79
CA SER A 427 0.22 -21.31 5.48
C SER A 427 0.28 -22.21 4.24
N GLY A 428 1.40 -22.14 3.51
CA GLY A 428 1.62 -22.91 2.29
C GLY A 428 0.68 -22.54 1.13
N CYS A 429 -0.05 -21.43 1.23
CA CYS A 429 -1.02 -21.01 0.22
C CYS A 429 -0.33 -20.30 -0.95
N SER A 430 -0.89 -20.43 -2.16
CA SER A 430 -0.49 -19.64 -3.32
C SER A 430 -1.57 -18.62 -3.68
N MET A 431 -1.21 -17.35 -3.80
CA MET A 431 -2.12 -16.26 -4.13
C MET A 431 -1.61 -15.52 -5.38
N ARG A 432 -2.45 -15.41 -6.42
CA ARG A 432 -2.04 -14.88 -7.73
C ARG A 432 -3.16 -14.09 -8.42
N ASN A 433 -2.77 -13.08 -9.21
CA ASN A 433 -3.69 -12.31 -10.06
C ASN A 433 -4.79 -11.66 -9.21
N LEU A 434 -4.39 -10.88 -8.23
CA LEU A 434 -5.27 -10.28 -7.23
C LEU A 434 -5.57 -8.82 -7.61
N GLY A 435 -6.84 -8.44 -7.60
CA GLY A 435 -7.23 -7.06 -7.94
C GLY A 435 -6.79 -6.07 -6.86
N ALA A 436 -6.78 -6.49 -5.59
CA ALA A 436 -6.06 -5.82 -4.50
C ALA A 436 -4.88 -6.70 -4.03
N GLY A 437 -4.68 -6.88 -2.72
CA GLY A 437 -3.51 -7.57 -2.15
C GLY A 437 -3.73 -9.03 -1.73
N GLY A 438 -2.72 -9.63 -1.10
CA GLY A 438 -2.74 -11.01 -0.62
C GLY A 438 -3.53 -11.18 0.68
N VAL A 439 -2.94 -10.75 1.79
CA VAL A 439 -3.48 -10.99 3.15
C VAL A 439 -3.65 -9.68 3.92
N LYS A 440 -4.77 -9.52 4.63
CA LYS A 440 -4.99 -8.48 5.63
C LYS A 440 -5.17 -9.09 7.02
N ILE A 441 -4.60 -8.45 8.04
CA ILE A 441 -4.77 -8.79 9.47
C ILE A 441 -5.18 -7.52 10.23
N GLY A 442 -6.25 -7.62 11.03
CA GLY A 442 -6.77 -6.51 11.82
C GLY A 442 -7.63 -5.54 11.00
N THR A 443 -7.88 -4.37 11.58
CA THR A 443 -8.65 -3.28 10.97
C THR A 443 -7.90 -1.95 11.15
N PRO A 444 -8.26 -0.86 10.44
CA PRO A 444 -7.65 0.45 10.67
C PRO A 444 -8.13 1.13 11.96
N LYS A 445 -9.11 0.54 12.67
CA LYS A 445 -9.65 1.07 13.92
C LYS A 445 -8.88 0.51 15.12
N ILE A 446 -8.49 1.40 16.03
CA ILE A 446 -8.05 1.02 17.37
C ILE A 446 -9.26 0.41 18.09
N ALA A 447 -9.17 -0.86 18.48
CA ALA A 447 -10.21 -1.54 19.24
C ALA A 447 -10.22 -1.08 20.71
N GLY A 448 -11.35 -1.30 21.40
CA GLY A 448 -11.51 -0.95 22.82
C GLY A 448 -10.54 -1.70 23.73
N ALA A 449 -10.40 -1.23 24.98
CA ALA A 449 -9.33 -1.63 25.90
C ALA A 449 -9.31 -3.11 26.37
N ALA A 450 -10.22 -3.98 25.92
CA ALA A 450 -10.22 -5.40 26.23
C ALA A 450 -9.30 -6.17 25.26
N PRO A 451 -8.19 -6.79 25.72
CA PRO A 451 -7.25 -7.46 24.82
C PRO A 451 -7.88 -8.60 24.00
N SER A 452 -8.89 -9.28 24.53
CA SER A 452 -9.63 -10.37 23.89
C SER A 452 -10.39 -9.95 22.63
N THR A 453 -10.72 -8.67 22.45
CA THR A 453 -11.45 -8.15 21.27
C THR A 453 -10.53 -7.49 20.23
N VAL A 454 -9.21 -7.56 20.42
CA VAL A 454 -8.22 -7.11 19.43
C VAL A 454 -7.85 -8.30 18.54
N THR A 455 -7.60 -8.09 17.25
CA THR A 455 -7.01 -9.12 16.35
C THR A 455 -5.51 -9.26 16.63
N GLY A 456 -4.98 -10.48 16.71
CA GLY A 456 -3.55 -10.72 16.95
C GLY A 456 -3.19 -12.20 17.08
N GLU A 457 -1.95 -12.52 17.42
CA GLU A 457 -1.46 -13.92 17.58
C GLU A 457 -1.65 -14.80 16.32
N ASN A 458 -1.72 -14.20 15.12
CA ASN A 458 -1.94 -14.94 13.88
C ASN A 458 -0.63 -15.23 13.15
N THR A 459 -0.55 -16.38 12.47
CA THR A 459 0.60 -16.77 11.65
C THR A 459 0.26 -16.71 10.16
N VAL A 460 1.08 -16.00 9.38
CA VAL A 460 1.06 -16.01 7.92
C VAL A 460 2.44 -16.48 7.46
N SER A 461 2.57 -17.75 7.07
CA SER A 461 3.89 -18.30 6.73
C SER A 461 3.97 -19.22 5.52
N ASP A 462 5.12 -19.21 4.85
CA ASP A 462 5.42 -20.13 3.75
C ASP A 462 4.45 -19.96 2.55
N ASN A 463 3.80 -18.80 2.43
CA ASN A 463 2.87 -18.49 1.34
C ASN A 463 3.61 -17.83 0.15
N THR A 464 3.09 -18.03 -1.06
CA THR A 464 3.52 -17.27 -2.24
C THR A 464 2.42 -16.28 -2.63
N ILE A 465 2.75 -15.00 -2.78
CA ILE A 465 1.83 -13.93 -3.19
C ILE A 465 2.44 -13.22 -4.41
N MET A 466 1.72 -13.15 -5.53
CA MET A 466 2.21 -12.49 -6.74
C MET A 466 1.12 -11.77 -7.52
N GLU A 467 1.52 -10.81 -8.38
CA GLU A 467 0.63 -10.11 -9.32
C GLU A 467 -0.57 -9.46 -8.59
N THR A 468 -0.26 -8.59 -7.63
CA THR A 468 -1.26 -7.86 -6.81
C THR A 468 -1.55 -6.48 -7.37
N GLY A 469 -2.68 -5.89 -6.96
CA GLY A 469 -3.07 -4.53 -7.32
C GLY A 469 -3.55 -4.37 -8.77
N GLY A 470 -4.01 -5.46 -9.39
CA GLY A 470 -4.52 -5.47 -10.77
C GLY A 470 -5.79 -4.64 -11.01
N GLN A 471 -6.39 -4.08 -9.96
CA GLN A 471 -7.54 -3.18 -10.00
C GLN A 471 -7.41 -2.00 -9.01
N PHE A 472 -6.76 -2.24 -7.86
CA PHE A 472 -6.50 -1.26 -6.81
C PHE A 472 -4.98 -1.12 -6.65
N PRO A 473 -4.32 -0.26 -7.44
CA PRO A 473 -2.85 -0.26 -7.54
C PRO A 473 -2.15 0.16 -6.24
N GLY A 474 -2.83 0.92 -5.36
CA GLY A 474 -2.36 1.23 -4.01
C GLY A 474 -2.45 0.10 -2.99
N ALA A 475 -2.95 -1.10 -3.35
CA ALA A 475 -3.02 -2.26 -2.44
C ALA A 475 -1.64 -2.90 -2.19
N VAL A 476 -1.48 -3.56 -1.03
CA VAL A 476 -0.19 -4.14 -0.59
C VAL A 476 -0.22 -5.67 -0.56
N GLY A 477 0.94 -6.32 -0.65
CA GLY A 477 1.04 -7.80 -0.61
C GLY A 477 0.49 -8.40 0.69
N ILE A 478 0.98 -7.92 1.85
CA ILE A 478 0.44 -8.23 3.18
C ILE A 478 0.23 -6.93 3.97
N TRP A 479 -0.92 -6.78 4.61
CA TRP A 479 -1.25 -5.62 5.45
C TRP A 479 -1.59 -6.03 6.88
N LEU A 480 -0.92 -5.43 7.86
CA LEU A 480 -1.22 -5.55 9.29
C LEU A 480 -1.68 -4.17 9.78
N GLY A 481 -2.95 -4.05 10.17
CA GLY A 481 -3.51 -2.83 10.74
C GLY A 481 -3.23 -2.68 12.24
N GLN A 482 -4.27 -2.37 12.99
CA GLN A 482 -4.25 -2.33 14.46
C GLN A 482 -4.26 -3.76 15.04
N THR A 483 -3.08 -4.40 15.09
CA THR A 483 -2.92 -5.82 15.45
C THR A 483 -1.53 -6.15 16.03
N PHE A 484 -1.43 -7.17 16.90
CA PHE A 484 -0.21 -7.50 17.66
C PHE A 484 0.14 -8.99 17.71
N ASP A 485 1.39 -9.29 18.12
CA ASP A 485 1.94 -10.66 18.29
C ASP A 485 1.77 -11.56 17.04
N ASN A 486 1.65 -10.99 15.84
CA ASN A 486 1.54 -11.76 14.61
C ASN A 486 2.91 -12.21 14.10
N ILE A 487 2.95 -13.35 13.41
CA ILE A 487 4.16 -13.90 12.80
C ILE A 487 3.97 -13.97 11.28
N VAL A 488 4.64 -13.07 10.55
CA VAL A 488 4.69 -13.03 9.09
C VAL A 488 6.08 -13.50 8.64
N ARG A 489 6.20 -14.78 8.25
CA ARG A 489 7.51 -15.39 8.01
C ARG A 489 7.62 -16.27 6.77
N ARG A 490 8.77 -16.25 6.10
CA ARG A 490 9.07 -17.10 4.92
C ARG A 490 8.01 -17.01 3.81
N ASN A 491 7.34 -15.87 3.68
CA ASN A 491 6.47 -15.62 2.54
C ASN A 491 7.31 -15.15 1.34
N SER A 492 6.93 -15.53 0.14
CA SER A 492 7.51 -15.07 -1.13
C SER A 492 6.52 -14.11 -1.80
N ILE A 493 6.80 -12.81 -1.73
CA ILE A 493 5.94 -11.74 -2.23
C ILE A 493 6.64 -11.10 -3.43
N ARG A 494 5.94 -11.01 -4.58
CA ARG A 494 6.54 -10.39 -5.76
C ARG A 494 5.55 -9.74 -6.72
N ASP A 495 6.09 -8.93 -7.62
CA ASP A 495 5.39 -8.35 -8.76
C ASP A 495 4.19 -7.44 -8.37
N THR A 496 4.30 -6.76 -7.23
CA THR A 496 3.28 -5.88 -6.66
C THR A 496 3.29 -4.48 -7.30
N THR A 497 2.15 -3.78 -7.35
CA THR A 497 2.05 -2.40 -7.86
C THR A 497 2.41 -1.31 -6.83
N TYR A 498 2.46 -1.67 -5.55
CA TYR A 498 2.82 -0.82 -4.43
C TYR A 498 3.58 -1.68 -3.38
N THR A 499 3.58 -1.28 -2.11
CA THR A 499 4.32 -1.90 -1.00
C THR A 499 4.11 -3.41 -0.85
N GLY A 500 5.18 -4.13 -0.48
CA GLY A 500 5.14 -5.59 -0.28
C GLY A 500 4.49 -6.01 1.04
N ILE A 501 4.99 -5.52 2.17
CA ILE A 501 4.42 -5.71 3.52
C ILE A 501 4.24 -4.35 4.19
N SER A 502 3.06 -4.10 4.77
CA SER A 502 2.73 -2.85 5.49
C SER A 502 2.26 -3.20 6.91
N VAL A 503 2.82 -2.56 7.95
CA VAL A 503 2.59 -2.90 9.37
C VAL A 503 2.31 -1.68 10.23
N GLY A 504 1.21 -1.71 10.98
CA GLY A 504 0.76 -0.62 11.83
C GLY A 504 -0.14 0.37 11.09
N TRP A 505 -0.91 1.16 11.84
CA TRP A 505 -1.89 2.08 11.27
C TRP A 505 -2.16 3.30 12.17
N GLN A 506 -1.11 4.06 12.47
CA GLN A 506 -1.24 5.30 13.26
C GLN A 506 -0.22 6.34 12.80
N TRP A 507 -0.68 7.43 12.19
CA TRP A 507 0.19 8.57 11.88
C TRP A 507 0.57 9.31 13.18
N GLY A 508 1.87 9.51 13.39
CA GLY A 508 2.41 10.12 14.59
C GLY A 508 2.35 9.23 15.83
N TYR A 509 2.58 9.81 17.01
CA TYR A 509 2.91 9.08 18.24
C TYR A 509 1.73 8.76 19.17
N SER A 510 0.49 8.76 18.64
CA SER A 510 -0.70 8.43 19.43
C SER A 510 -0.75 6.95 19.82
N THR A 511 -1.67 6.61 20.73
CA THR A 511 -1.95 5.21 21.12
C THR A 511 -2.30 4.33 19.92
N THR A 512 -1.92 3.05 20.03
CA THR A 512 -1.94 2.06 18.95
C THR A 512 -2.00 0.67 19.60
N THR A 513 -2.62 -0.29 18.93
CA THR A 513 -2.54 -1.71 19.31
C THR A 513 -1.45 -2.46 18.56
N SER A 514 -0.76 -1.83 17.61
CA SER A 514 0.40 -2.44 16.91
C SER A 514 1.55 -2.67 17.88
N GLY A 515 2.16 -3.86 17.82
CA GLY A 515 3.32 -4.20 18.64
C GLY A 515 3.68 -5.68 18.57
N ARG A 516 4.94 -6.00 18.89
CA ARG A 516 5.49 -7.37 18.97
C ARG A 516 5.30 -8.22 17.70
N ASN A 517 5.02 -7.59 16.56
CA ASN A 517 4.87 -8.28 15.29
C ASN A 517 6.24 -8.78 14.78
N GLN A 518 6.29 -9.98 14.22
CA GLN A 518 7.51 -10.64 13.76
C GLN A 518 7.47 -10.77 12.23
N ILE A 519 8.21 -9.91 11.53
CA ILE A 519 8.32 -9.90 10.06
C ILE A 519 9.67 -10.51 9.66
N VAL A 520 9.74 -11.84 9.56
CA VAL A 520 11.01 -12.58 9.58
C VAL A 520 11.23 -13.49 8.38
N GLY A 521 12.36 -13.34 7.68
CA GLY A 521 12.77 -14.27 6.62
C GLY A 521 11.86 -14.29 5.39
N ASN A 522 11.17 -13.19 5.08
CA ASN A 522 10.35 -13.07 3.87
C ASN A 522 11.23 -12.68 2.65
N SER A 523 10.82 -13.09 1.46
CA SER A 523 11.44 -12.66 0.20
C SER A 523 10.49 -11.71 -0.53
N LEU A 524 10.93 -10.49 -0.81
CA LEU A 524 10.17 -9.43 -1.44
C LEU A 524 10.89 -8.97 -2.71
N LEU A 525 10.31 -9.20 -3.87
CA LEU A 525 11.01 -9.09 -5.16
C LEU A 525 10.17 -8.33 -6.20
N ASN A 526 10.75 -7.36 -6.91
CA ASN A 526 10.05 -6.58 -7.94
C ASN A 526 8.79 -5.88 -7.38
N ILE A 527 9.00 -5.00 -6.41
CA ILE A 527 7.96 -4.31 -5.64
C ILE A 527 7.72 -2.91 -6.24
N GLY A 528 6.45 -2.50 -6.35
CA GLY A 528 6.05 -1.19 -6.89
C GLY A 528 5.95 -1.12 -8.42
N ARG A 529 6.91 -1.74 -9.14
CA ARG A 529 6.91 -1.87 -10.62
C ARG A 529 6.69 -0.57 -11.40
N GLY A 530 7.08 0.58 -10.87
CA GLY A 530 6.84 1.89 -11.52
C GLY A 530 5.35 2.28 -11.64
N ARG A 531 4.46 1.66 -10.84
CA ARG A 531 3.03 1.97 -10.82
C ARG A 531 2.72 3.05 -9.78
N MET A 532 2.93 2.75 -8.51
CA MET A 532 2.73 3.70 -7.40
C MET A 532 4.07 4.23 -6.87
N SER A 533 4.03 5.18 -5.93
CA SER A 533 5.22 5.77 -5.27
C SER A 533 4.98 5.94 -3.77
N ASP A 534 6.00 6.42 -3.04
CA ASP A 534 6.02 6.54 -1.56
C ASP A 534 5.85 5.18 -0.88
N LEU A 535 6.69 4.23 -1.28
CA LEU A 535 6.47 2.81 -1.03
C LEU A 535 7.70 2.12 -0.42
N GLY A 536 7.44 1.05 0.34
CA GLY A 536 8.46 0.19 0.93
C GLY A 536 8.41 -1.22 0.33
N GLY A 537 9.54 -1.93 0.33
CA GLY A 537 9.49 -3.40 0.40
C GLY A 537 8.73 -3.79 1.66
N ILE A 538 9.26 -3.40 2.82
CA ILE A 538 8.56 -3.44 4.11
C ILE A 538 8.34 -2.00 4.58
N TYR A 539 7.10 -1.65 4.89
CA TYR A 539 6.65 -0.35 5.38
C TYR A 539 6.09 -0.48 6.80
N THR A 540 6.36 0.50 7.68
CA THR A 540 5.71 0.58 9.00
C THR A 540 5.16 1.96 9.29
N LEU A 541 4.13 2.03 10.14
CA LEU A 541 3.47 3.27 10.51
C LEU A 541 3.02 3.27 11.99
N GLY A 542 3.43 4.29 12.74
CA GLY A 542 3.09 4.48 14.14
C GLY A 542 3.88 3.61 15.14
N PRO A 543 3.74 3.88 16.46
CA PRO A 543 4.47 3.12 17.48
C PRO A 543 4.16 1.63 17.38
N SER A 544 5.18 0.79 17.50
CA SER A 544 5.04 -0.66 17.31
C SER A 544 5.99 -1.44 18.23
N PRO A 545 5.95 -1.22 19.56
CA PRO A 545 6.98 -1.67 20.48
C PRO A 545 7.21 -3.19 20.44
N GLY A 546 8.48 -3.57 20.37
CA GLY A 546 8.92 -4.98 20.30
C GLY A 546 8.71 -5.63 18.93
N THR A 547 8.31 -4.88 17.91
CA THR A 547 8.22 -5.37 16.53
C THR A 547 9.62 -5.58 15.95
N VAL A 548 9.79 -6.68 15.22
CA VAL A 548 11.06 -7.09 14.62
C VAL A 548 10.88 -7.29 13.13
N ILE A 549 11.78 -6.71 12.34
CA ILE A 549 11.94 -6.91 10.90
C ILE A 549 13.30 -7.56 10.71
N ALA A 550 13.36 -8.88 10.51
CA ALA A 550 14.61 -9.63 10.51
C ALA A 550 14.80 -10.61 9.35
N ASP A 551 16.04 -10.80 8.94
CA ASP A 551 16.48 -11.82 7.96
C ASP A 551 15.73 -11.78 6.60
N ASN A 552 15.05 -10.68 6.26
CA ASN A 552 14.29 -10.58 5.01
C ASN A 552 15.23 -10.29 3.82
N LEU A 553 14.89 -10.83 2.65
CA LEU A 553 15.51 -10.48 1.38
C LEU A 553 14.57 -9.53 0.61
N ILE A 554 15.03 -8.32 0.33
CA ILE A 554 14.25 -7.30 -0.40
C ILE A 554 15.03 -6.89 -1.64
N ARG A 555 14.46 -7.07 -2.83
CA ARG A 555 15.13 -6.72 -4.09
C ARG A 555 14.23 -6.03 -5.12
N GLU A 556 14.81 -5.09 -5.86
CA GLU A 556 14.14 -4.33 -6.92
C GLU A 556 12.86 -3.65 -6.44
N VAL A 557 13.01 -2.61 -5.62
CA VAL A 557 11.89 -1.79 -5.15
C VAL A 557 11.84 -0.50 -5.98
N ARG A 558 10.85 -0.41 -6.88
CA ARG A 558 10.76 0.56 -7.97
C ARG A 558 9.44 1.30 -7.95
N GLY A 559 9.48 2.59 -7.62
CA GLY A 559 8.34 3.50 -7.62
C GLY A 559 8.17 4.22 -8.95
N TYR A 560 7.09 4.99 -9.08
CA TYR A 560 6.89 5.89 -10.21
C TYR A 560 7.66 7.21 -9.99
N ARG A 561 8.92 7.22 -10.43
CA ARG A 561 9.93 8.25 -10.09
C ARG A 561 9.58 9.64 -10.60
N GLU A 562 8.90 9.73 -11.74
CA GLU A 562 8.54 10.98 -12.41
C GLU A 562 7.54 11.83 -11.62
N LEU A 563 6.84 11.23 -10.64
CA LEU A 563 5.98 11.95 -9.70
C LEU A 563 6.78 12.63 -8.58
N GLY A 564 8.05 12.25 -8.34
CA GLY A 564 8.91 12.85 -7.31
C GLY A 564 8.72 12.30 -5.88
N ALA A 565 8.01 11.18 -5.72
CA ALA A 565 7.96 10.41 -4.47
C ALA A 565 8.79 9.12 -4.60
N GLY A 566 9.49 8.74 -3.53
CA GLY A 566 10.52 7.69 -3.56
C GLY A 566 10.01 6.26 -3.43
N ALA A 567 10.96 5.32 -3.45
CA ALA A 567 10.72 3.93 -3.12
C ALA A 567 11.95 3.31 -2.43
N TRP A 568 11.73 2.63 -1.30
CA TRP A 568 12.78 2.18 -0.38
C TRP A 568 12.64 0.70 -0.03
N GLY A 569 13.73 0.06 0.39
CA GLY A 569 13.67 -1.33 0.82
C GLY A 569 12.87 -1.52 2.11
N ILE A 570 13.27 -0.79 3.17
CA ILE A 570 12.58 -0.73 4.45
C ILE A 570 12.26 0.73 4.76
N TYR A 571 10.98 1.04 4.96
CA TYR A 571 10.48 2.39 5.18
C TYR A 571 9.72 2.46 6.51
N ASN A 572 10.31 3.09 7.51
CA ASN A 572 9.66 3.42 8.77
C ASN A 572 9.04 4.83 8.67
N ASP A 573 7.75 4.90 8.41
CA ASP A 573 6.99 6.15 8.17
C ASP A 573 6.33 6.69 9.47
N GLU A 574 5.57 7.78 9.37
CA GLU A 574 5.19 8.70 10.43
C GLU A 574 4.79 8.04 11.76
N GLY A 575 5.57 8.26 12.81
CA GLY A 575 5.34 7.76 14.15
C GLY A 575 5.99 6.41 14.46
N SER A 576 6.60 5.73 13.47
CA SER A 576 7.28 4.44 13.66
C SER A 576 8.24 4.49 14.85
N SER A 577 7.99 3.67 15.87
CA SER A 577 8.73 3.72 17.14
C SER A 577 8.98 2.34 17.75
N ASP A 578 10.17 2.19 18.36
CA ASP A 578 10.59 1.04 19.16
C ASP A 578 10.64 -0.30 18.37
N ILE A 579 11.21 -0.22 17.15
CA ILE A 579 11.32 -1.32 16.18
C ILE A 579 12.80 -1.74 16.00
N LEU A 580 13.04 -3.05 15.95
CA LEU A 580 14.32 -3.64 15.58
C LEU A 580 14.32 -4.07 14.10
N VAL A 581 15.30 -3.61 13.34
CA VAL A 581 15.54 -3.98 11.95
C VAL A 581 16.91 -4.65 11.86
N GLU A 582 16.97 -5.98 11.75
CA GLU A 582 18.25 -6.70 11.81
C GLU A 582 18.49 -7.76 10.74
N ASN A 583 19.74 -7.92 10.31
CA ASN A 583 20.21 -8.93 9.35
C ASN A 583 19.47 -8.97 7.99
N ASN A 584 18.68 -7.95 7.62
CA ASN A 584 17.99 -7.91 6.34
C ASN A 584 18.99 -7.65 5.20
N VAL A 585 18.71 -8.19 4.02
CA VAL A 585 19.50 -7.96 2.80
C VAL A 585 18.64 -7.21 1.80
N VAL A 586 18.99 -5.96 1.52
CA VAL A 586 18.24 -5.03 0.67
C VAL A 586 19.10 -4.60 -0.51
N ILE A 587 18.62 -4.83 -1.73
CA ILE A 587 19.40 -4.63 -2.97
C ILE A 587 18.54 -4.02 -4.08
N GLY A 588 18.98 -2.92 -4.69
CA GLY A 588 18.32 -2.35 -5.87
C GLY A 588 17.04 -1.59 -5.49
N THR A 589 17.19 -0.29 -5.20
CA THR A 589 16.07 0.56 -4.76
C THR A 589 16.18 1.96 -5.35
N ASP A 590 15.04 2.61 -5.61
CA ASP A 590 15.04 3.92 -6.27
C ASP A 590 15.55 5.08 -5.40
N SER A 591 15.42 4.97 -4.08
CA SER A 591 15.65 6.08 -3.15
C SER A 591 16.49 5.72 -1.92
N GLY A 592 16.97 4.48 -1.83
CA GLY A 592 17.81 3.98 -0.74
C GLY A 592 17.27 2.70 -0.11
N ALA A 593 18.15 1.87 0.44
CA ALA A 593 17.74 0.64 1.12
C ALA A 593 16.85 0.90 2.36
N TYR A 594 17.10 1.98 3.09
CA TYR A 594 16.38 2.33 4.33
C TYR A 594 15.92 3.79 4.37
N HIS A 595 14.72 4.03 4.89
CA HIS A 595 14.21 5.38 5.16
C HIS A 595 13.43 5.48 6.48
N LEU A 596 13.71 6.54 7.25
CA LEU A 596 12.95 6.98 8.41
C LEU A 596 12.25 8.33 8.13
N HIS A 597 10.93 8.37 8.28
CA HIS A 597 10.16 9.61 8.32
C HIS A 597 9.48 9.76 9.69
N TYR A 598 10.00 10.66 10.52
CA TYR A 598 9.42 11.05 11.81
C TYR A 598 9.15 9.87 12.77
N GLY A 599 10.21 9.21 13.21
CA GLY A 599 10.14 8.10 14.16
C GLY A 599 11.18 8.15 15.29
N ARG A 600 11.09 7.20 16.23
CA ARG A 600 11.85 7.18 17.49
C ARG A 600 12.43 5.78 17.80
N ASN A 601 13.57 5.72 18.49
CA ASN A 601 14.16 4.48 19.01
C ASN A 601 14.27 3.31 18.00
N ILE A 602 14.65 3.60 16.75
CA ILE A 602 14.80 2.56 15.72
C ILE A 602 16.23 2.01 15.76
N GLN A 603 16.37 0.68 15.68
CA GLN A 603 17.69 0.01 15.69
C GLN A 603 17.92 -0.72 14.36
N LEU A 604 18.90 -0.26 13.58
CA LEU A 604 19.39 -0.94 12.37
C LEU A 604 20.65 -1.73 12.72
N LYS A 605 20.55 -3.05 12.79
CA LYS A 605 21.62 -3.93 13.28
C LYS A 605 22.02 -4.99 12.25
N GLY A 606 23.25 -4.93 11.76
CA GLY A 606 23.81 -6.00 10.93
C GLY A 606 23.12 -6.21 9.58
N ASN A 607 22.45 -5.21 9.01
CA ASN A 607 21.80 -5.32 7.70
C ASN A 607 22.82 -5.12 6.56
N VAL A 608 22.47 -5.61 5.36
CA VAL A 608 23.13 -5.25 4.10
C VAL A 608 22.21 -4.32 3.31
N PHE A 609 22.73 -3.16 2.98
CA PHE A 609 22.07 -2.12 2.18
C PHE A 609 22.91 -1.86 0.94
N ALA A 610 22.40 -2.15 -0.26
CA ALA A 610 23.20 -2.13 -1.48
C ALA A 610 22.43 -1.62 -2.70
N GLN A 611 23.15 -0.96 -3.60
CA GLN A 611 22.65 -0.62 -4.94
C GLN A 611 21.36 0.24 -4.89
N GLY A 612 21.23 1.11 -3.89
CA GLY A 612 20.29 2.22 -3.92
C GLY A 612 20.78 3.33 -4.86
N ASP A 613 19.85 3.91 -5.63
CA ASP A 613 20.18 5.06 -6.50
C ASP A 613 20.32 6.37 -5.69
N GLY A 614 19.67 6.42 -4.53
CA GLY A 614 19.82 7.48 -3.52
C GLY A 614 20.82 7.12 -2.41
N PRO A 615 20.90 7.93 -1.34
CA PRO A 615 21.60 7.57 -0.11
C PRO A 615 21.00 6.28 0.49
N GLU A 616 21.83 5.31 0.83
CA GLU A 616 21.38 3.99 1.31
C GLU A 616 20.56 4.06 2.61
N VAL A 617 20.83 5.06 3.46
CA VAL A 617 20.05 5.35 4.65
C VAL A 617 19.61 6.81 4.61
N SER A 618 18.30 7.01 4.59
CA SER A 618 17.68 8.33 4.57
C SER A 618 16.86 8.62 5.83
N LEU A 619 16.87 9.88 6.25
CA LEU A 619 15.98 10.48 7.25
C LEU A 619 15.50 11.82 6.69
N THR A 620 14.19 12.04 6.65
CA THR A 620 13.60 13.26 6.02
C THR A 620 12.83 14.17 6.96
N ARG A 621 12.48 13.68 8.17
CA ARG A 621 11.87 14.48 9.25
C ARG A 621 12.25 13.86 10.58
N SER A 622 12.82 14.65 11.50
CA SER A 622 13.06 14.25 12.88
C SER A 622 12.05 14.89 13.83
N ASP A 623 11.90 14.27 15.00
CA ASP A 623 11.26 14.82 16.19
C ASP A 623 12.39 15.29 17.12
N PRO A 624 12.60 16.60 17.28
CA PRO A 624 13.71 17.15 18.06
C PRO A 624 13.83 16.48 19.44
N GLU A 625 15.06 16.12 19.80
CA GLU A 625 15.43 15.43 21.06
C GLU A 625 14.92 13.98 21.22
N LYS A 626 14.06 13.47 20.32
CA LYS A 626 13.39 12.15 20.47
C LYS A 626 13.63 11.19 19.32
N THR A 627 13.89 11.69 18.12
CA THR A 627 14.35 10.84 17.03
C THR A 627 15.70 10.24 17.41
N ARG A 628 15.79 8.91 17.30
CA ARG A 628 16.96 8.13 17.70
C ARG A 628 17.08 6.92 16.79
N LEU A 629 17.86 7.07 15.74
CA LEU A 629 18.23 6.00 14.80
C LEU A 629 19.60 5.43 15.19
N ILE A 630 19.67 4.16 15.55
CA ILE A 630 20.93 3.49 15.96
C ILE A 630 21.38 2.55 14.85
N LEU A 631 22.49 2.86 14.19
CA LEU A 631 23.11 2.04 13.16
C LEU A 631 24.29 1.27 13.74
N ARG A 632 24.19 -0.06 13.83
CA ARG A 632 25.26 -0.92 14.35
C ARG A 632 25.62 -2.07 13.40
N GLY A 633 26.88 -2.15 12.97
CA GLY A 633 27.41 -3.32 12.26
C GLY A 633 26.82 -3.55 10.86
N ASN A 634 26.15 -2.57 10.26
CA ASN A 634 25.55 -2.70 8.93
C ASN A 634 26.63 -2.59 7.85
N LEU A 635 26.39 -3.20 6.69
CA LEU A 635 27.19 -3.05 5.47
C LEU A 635 26.42 -2.22 4.44
N LEU A 636 26.99 -1.09 4.02
CA LEU A 636 26.44 -0.22 2.97
C LEU A 636 27.32 -0.30 1.72
N LEU A 637 26.75 -0.74 0.59
CA LEU A 637 27.40 -0.89 -0.72
C LEU A 637 26.81 0.11 -1.71
N THR A 638 27.25 1.36 -1.63
CA THR A 638 26.56 2.49 -2.25
C THR A 638 27.12 2.88 -3.61
N GLY A 639 26.24 3.26 -4.54
CA GLY A 639 26.60 3.98 -5.77
C GLY A 639 26.68 5.50 -5.59
N ASN A 640 26.31 6.02 -4.42
CA ASN A 640 26.22 7.45 -4.13
C ASN A 640 27.44 7.93 -3.32
N ALA A 641 27.96 9.12 -3.65
CA ALA A 641 29.06 9.71 -2.88
C ALA A 641 28.62 10.11 -1.44
N GLN A 642 27.32 10.32 -1.26
CA GLN A 642 26.66 10.58 0.03
C GLN A 642 25.86 9.32 0.44
N PRO A 643 26.42 8.40 1.23
CA PRO A 643 25.71 7.19 1.69
C PRO A 643 24.53 7.48 2.63
N PHE A 644 24.47 8.71 3.18
CA PHE A 644 23.52 9.15 4.20
C PHE A 644 22.80 10.44 3.75
N SER A 645 21.50 10.59 4.04
CA SER A 645 20.84 11.88 3.88
C SER A 645 21.28 12.90 4.94
N SER A 646 21.01 14.19 4.70
CA SER A 646 21.54 15.31 5.51
C SER A 646 21.14 15.34 6.99
N LEU A 647 20.07 14.62 7.38
CA LEU A 647 19.60 14.48 8.76
C LEU A 647 20.10 13.19 9.44
N VAL A 648 20.75 12.27 8.72
CA VAL A 648 21.31 11.03 9.28
C VAL A 648 22.68 11.36 9.90
N LYS A 649 22.64 12.01 11.07
CA LYS A 649 23.78 12.45 11.90
C LYS A 649 23.32 12.69 13.35
N PRO A 650 24.22 12.81 14.34
CA PRO A 650 23.84 13.21 15.69
C PRO A 650 23.16 14.60 15.72
N PRO A 651 22.18 14.86 16.62
CA PRO A 651 21.69 13.96 17.67
C PRO A 651 20.63 12.95 17.22
N ASP A 652 20.17 12.99 15.96
CA ASP A 652 19.08 12.15 15.44
C ASP A 652 19.53 10.70 15.13
N ALA A 653 20.79 10.52 14.72
CA ALA A 653 21.38 9.22 14.38
C ALA A 653 22.74 8.95 15.04
N TYR A 654 22.98 7.69 15.42
CA TYR A 654 24.18 7.22 16.12
C TYR A 654 24.76 5.98 15.43
N PHE A 655 26.08 5.90 15.32
CA PHE A 655 26.77 4.92 14.48
C PHE A 655 27.79 4.10 15.28
N PHE A 656 27.83 2.78 15.04
CA PHE A 656 28.71 1.84 15.71
C PHE A 656 29.20 0.77 14.73
N ASN A 657 30.47 0.84 14.32
CA ASN A 657 31.16 -0.19 13.53
C ASN A 657 30.44 -0.54 12.20
N ASN A 658 29.92 0.45 11.47
CA ASN A 658 29.28 0.22 10.17
C ASN A 658 30.35 0.20 9.06
N LEU A 659 30.24 -0.74 8.13
CA LEU A 659 31.14 -0.87 6.99
C LEU A 659 30.54 -0.19 5.77
N ILE A 660 31.28 0.73 5.13
CA ILE A 660 30.84 1.44 3.93
C ILE A 660 31.81 1.17 2.78
N ALA A 661 31.33 0.63 1.67
CA ALA A 661 32.11 0.44 0.46
C ALA A 661 31.42 1.10 -0.75
N PRO A 662 32.18 1.73 -1.68
CA PRO A 662 31.63 2.23 -2.93
C PRO A 662 31.45 1.08 -3.94
N LEU A 663 30.44 1.20 -4.80
CA LEU A 663 30.28 0.28 -5.95
C LEU A 663 31.31 0.53 -7.06
N ALA A 664 31.93 1.72 -7.11
CA ALA A 664 33.00 2.05 -8.04
C ALA A 664 34.30 2.39 -7.29
N ASN A 665 35.40 1.71 -7.62
CA ASN A 665 36.68 1.82 -6.90
C ASN A 665 37.23 3.27 -6.77
N ASN A 666 36.95 4.11 -7.76
CA ASN A 666 37.44 5.50 -7.80
C ASN A 666 36.52 6.50 -7.08
N GLN A 667 35.39 6.06 -6.51
CA GLN A 667 34.45 6.93 -5.82
C GLN A 667 34.96 7.37 -4.45
N VAL A 668 34.93 8.68 -4.22
CA VAL A 668 35.18 9.27 -2.91
C VAL A 668 33.85 9.38 -2.16
N LEU A 669 33.80 8.83 -0.95
CA LEU A 669 32.63 8.83 -0.09
C LEU A 669 32.75 9.94 0.97
N ASP A 670 31.67 10.66 1.24
CA ASP A 670 31.58 11.58 2.38
C ASP A 670 31.04 10.83 3.60
N LEU A 671 31.91 10.61 4.59
CA LEU A 671 31.59 9.89 5.84
C LEU A 671 31.53 10.83 7.06
N LYS A 672 31.57 12.16 6.86
CA LYS A 672 31.61 13.14 7.95
C LYS A 672 30.43 13.03 8.92
N SER A 673 29.26 12.59 8.44
CA SER A 673 28.05 12.47 9.25
C SER A 673 28.11 11.35 10.30
N CYS A 674 28.94 10.32 10.09
CA CYS A 674 29.04 9.17 10.98
C CYS A 674 30.38 9.01 11.72
N ALA A 675 31.39 9.83 11.38
CA ALA A 675 32.66 9.93 12.10
C ALA A 675 33.29 8.55 12.41
N GLU A 676 33.74 8.31 13.64
CA GLU A 676 34.38 7.05 14.09
C GLU A 676 33.43 5.83 14.09
N GLY A 677 32.12 6.02 13.91
CA GLY A 677 31.14 4.93 13.85
C GLY A 677 31.00 4.26 12.47
N CYS A 678 31.82 4.68 11.49
CA CYS A 678 31.90 4.17 10.13
C CYS A 678 33.34 3.83 9.75
N GLU A 679 33.56 2.68 9.12
CA GLU A 679 34.82 2.28 8.52
C GLU A 679 34.67 2.09 7.01
N ARG A 680 35.67 2.54 6.23
CA ARG A 680 35.71 2.28 4.79
C ARG A 680 36.11 0.82 4.55
N SER A 681 35.35 0.12 3.73
CA SER A 681 35.55 -1.28 3.39
C SER A 681 35.83 -1.48 1.89
N SER A 682 36.48 -2.60 1.55
CA SER A 682 36.61 -3.12 0.18
C SER A 682 35.53 -4.17 -0.15
N ALA A 683 34.46 -4.21 0.65
CA ALA A 683 33.39 -5.17 0.49
C ALA A 683 32.69 -5.07 -0.87
N GLY A 684 32.37 -6.22 -1.45
CA GLY A 684 31.63 -6.34 -2.69
C GLY A 684 30.48 -7.34 -2.57
N ILE A 685 29.50 -7.21 -3.47
CA ILE A 685 28.38 -8.15 -3.61
C ILE A 685 28.34 -8.69 -5.03
N THR A 686 28.06 -9.98 -5.18
CA THR A 686 27.82 -10.62 -6.48
C THR A 686 26.52 -11.41 -6.41
N LEU A 687 25.70 -11.27 -7.45
CA LEU A 687 24.37 -11.86 -7.53
C LEU A 687 24.44 -13.08 -8.44
N GLY A 688 23.92 -14.21 -7.96
CA GLY A 688 23.89 -15.48 -8.68
C GLY A 688 22.73 -15.59 -9.66
N ARG A 689 22.46 -16.81 -10.13
CA ARG A 689 21.41 -17.07 -11.13
C ARG A 689 20.00 -17.08 -10.55
N SER A 690 19.83 -17.44 -9.27
CA SER A 690 18.56 -17.26 -8.56
C SER A 690 18.55 -15.96 -7.77
N GLN A 691 17.36 -15.42 -7.47
CA GLN A 691 17.22 -14.15 -6.77
C GLN A 691 17.76 -14.19 -5.32
N GLN A 692 17.79 -15.38 -4.71
CA GLN A 692 18.34 -15.66 -3.39
C GLN A 692 19.86 -15.93 -3.37
N GLN A 693 20.48 -16.27 -4.51
CA GLN A 693 21.92 -16.55 -4.56
C GLN A 693 22.70 -15.24 -4.50
N ILE A 694 23.41 -15.04 -3.39
CA ILE A 694 24.22 -13.85 -3.14
C ILE A 694 25.58 -14.31 -2.61
N GLN A 695 26.65 -13.63 -3.02
CA GLN A 695 27.99 -13.80 -2.51
C GLN A 695 28.56 -12.45 -2.08
N PHE A 696 29.38 -12.46 -1.04
CA PHE A 696 30.10 -11.29 -0.56
C PHE A 696 31.61 -11.52 -0.62
N SER A 697 32.35 -10.47 -0.97
CA SER A 697 33.80 -10.38 -0.89
C SER A 697 34.21 -9.22 0.02
N GLY A 698 35.46 -9.19 0.51
CA GLY A 698 35.97 -8.05 1.29
C GLY A 698 35.33 -7.83 2.68
N VAL A 699 34.60 -8.82 3.20
CA VAL A 699 33.98 -8.80 4.54
C VAL A 699 34.35 -10.04 5.34
N ASN A 700 34.19 -9.96 6.67
CA ASN A 700 34.41 -11.09 7.57
C ASN A 700 33.52 -12.31 7.15
N PRO A 701 34.08 -13.53 7.02
CA PRO A 701 33.34 -14.70 6.56
C PRO A 701 32.10 -15.08 7.39
N ASP A 702 32.11 -14.86 8.70
CA ASP A 702 30.96 -15.17 9.58
C ASP A 702 29.87 -14.08 9.52
N MET A 703 30.24 -12.83 9.19
CA MET A 703 29.26 -11.80 8.82
C MET A 703 28.61 -12.14 7.47
N ALA A 704 29.43 -12.44 6.45
CA ALA A 704 28.97 -12.82 5.13
C ALA A 704 28.06 -14.07 5.18
N ARG A 705 28.42 -15.10 5.96
CA ARG A 705 27.61 -16.33 6.10
C ARG A 705 26.18 -16.02 6.56
N ARG A 706 25.99 -15.16 7.57
CA ARG A 706 24.66 -14.81 8.08
C ARG A 706 23.78 -14.14 7.02
N TRP A 707 24.34 -13.24 6.21
CA TRP A 707 23.59 -12.59 5.12
C TRP A 707 23.26 -13.54 3.96
N ILE A 708 24.19 -14.44 3.64
CA ILE A 708 23.98 -15.49 2.63
C ILE A 708 22.88 -16.46 3.10
N GLU A 709 22.89 -16.87 4.37
CA GLU A 709 21.85 -17.71 4.98
C GLU A 709 20.49 -17.00 5.04
N ALA A 710 20.44 -15.74 5.45
CA ALA A 710 19.21 -14.94 5.42
C ALA A 710 18.62 -14.87 4.00
N ALA A 711 19.44 -14.51 3.01
CA ALA A 711 19.01 -14.45 1.61
C ALA A 711 18.59 -15.81 1.03
N ALA A 712 19.31 -16.89 1.34
CA ALA A 712 19.02 -18.24 0.87
C ALA A 712 17.73 -18.83 1.48
N ASN A 713 17.46 -18.53 2.75
CA ASN A 713 16.29 -19.00 3.47
C ASN A 713 15.05 -18.11 3.28
N ALA A 714 15.23 -16.88 2.78
CA ALA A 714 14.14 -15.95 2.58
C ALA A 714 13.07 -16.50 1.61
N GLY A 715 11.83 -16.61 2.08
CA GLY A 715 10.72 -17.16 1.30
C GLY A 715 10.79 -18.67 1.04
N ALA A 716 11.76 -19.39 1.60
CA ALA A 716 11.95 -20.83 1.39
C ALA A 716 11.07 -21.66 2.34
N PRO A 717 10.19 -22.56 1.85
CA PRO A 717 9.38 -23.42 2.70
C PRO A 717 10.24 -24.33 3.58
N GLY A 718 10.02 -24.31 4.90
CA GLY A 718 10.64 -25.26 5.82
C GLY A 718 12.14 -25.07 6.07
N ALA A 719 12.76 -23.96 5.64
CA ALA A 719 14.09 -23.60 6.10
C ALA A 719 14.07 -23.32 7.62
N PRO A 720 15.00 -23.89 8.42
CA PRO A 720 15.16 -23.48 9.80
C PRO A 720 15.61 -22.02 9.84
N PRO A 721 15.06 -21.17 10.74
CA PRO A 721 15.60 -19.83 10.96
C PRO A 721 17.09 -19.91 11.34
N ALA A 722 17.87 -18.92 10.93
CA ALA A 722 19.10 -18.59 11.65
C ALA A 722 18.72 -18.36 13.13
N ALA A 723 19.52 -18.88 14.06
CA ALA A 723 19.06 -19.15 15.41
C ALA A 723 18.70 -17.89 16.23
N LEU A 724 17.43 -17.50 16.20
CA LEU A 724 16.78 -16.81 17.32
C LEU A 724 16.75 -17.77 18.53
N GLY A 725 17.11 -17.27 19.71
CA GLY A 725 17.33 -18.12 20.89
C GLY A 725 16.09 -18.95 21.29
N ALA A 726 16.31 -20.27 21.42
CA ALA A 726 15.45 -21.36 21.94
C ALA A 726 13.97 -21.05 22.30
N ALA A 727 12.96 -21.80 21.84
CA ALA A 727 12.92 -23.18 21.31
C ALA A 727 11.73 -23.35 20.30
N THR A 728 11.38 -24.49 19.68
CA THR A 728 11.67 -25.93 19.94
C THR A 728 11.67 -26.75 18.60
N LYS A 729 11.51 -28.08 18.65
CA LYS A 729 11.42 -29.06 17.54
C LYS A 729 10.01 -29.69 17.53
N ASN A 730 9.43 -30.36 16.52
CA ASN A 730 9.84 -30.94 15.22
C ASN A 730 8.59 -30.86 14.26
N ALA A 731 8.47 -31.37 13.02
CA ALA A 731 9.27 -32.26 12.14
C ALA A 731 9.24 -31.74 10.66
N GLY A 732 8.98 -32.56 9.62
CA GLY A 732 8.91 -32.07 8.22
C GLY A 732 8.22 -32.95 7.14
N VAL A 733 7.97 -32.34 5.97
CA VAL A 733 7.45 -32.90 4.71
C VAL A 733 8.11 -32.15 3.53
N LYS A 734 8.39 -32.81 2.39
CA LYS A 734 8.94 -32.17 1.17
C LYS A 734 7.84 -31.86 0.14
N PRO A 735 7.71 -30.61 -0.37
CA PRO A 735 6.86 -30.30 -1.53
C PRO A 735 7.52 -30.68 -2.88
N SER A 736 6.69 -31.00 -3.88
CA SER A 736 7.14 -31.31 -5.25
C SER A 736 7.39 -30.04 -6.10
N PRO A 737 8.25 -30.10 -7.15
CA PRO A 737 8.70 -28.89 -7.86
C PRO A 737 7.74 -28.36 -8.92
N ILE A 738 7.67 -27.03 -9.04
CA ILE A 738 6.99 -26.29 -10.12
C ILE A 738 7.66 -26.60 -11.48
N THR A 739 6.87 -26.86 -12.52
CA THR A 739 7.41 -27.35 -13.80
C THR A 739 8.10 -26.26 -14.63
N ALA A 740 8.81 -26.67 -15.69
CA ALA A 740 9.38 -25.72 -16.66
C ALA A 740 8.30 -25.00 -17.48
N LYS A 741 7.13 -25.63 -17.69
CA LYS A 741 6.01 -25.06 -18.44
C LYS A 741 5.31 -23.93 -17.65
N ASP A 742 5.23 -24.08 -16.34
CA ASP A 742 4.76 -23.02 -15.42
C ASP A 742 5.73 -21.83 -15.42
N ARG A 743 7.05 -22.10 -15.44
CA ARG A 743 8.09 -21.07 -15.58
C ARG A 743 8.00 -20.30 -16.90
N ALA A 744 7.73 -20.97 -18.03
CA ALA A 744 7.53 -20.30 -19.31
C ALA A 744 6.26 -19.43 -19.35
N ARG A 745 5.16 -19.88 -18.71
CA ARG A 745 3.95 -19.07 -18.52
C ARG A 745 4.14 -17.90 -17.55
N LEU A 746 5.08 -18.00 -16.59
CA LEU A 746 5.47 -16.90 -15.70
C LEU A 746 6.34 -15.84 -16.39
N SER A 747 7.16 -16.19 -17.38
CA SER A 747 7.86 -15.20 -18.20
C SER A 747 6.95 -14.49 -19.21
N ALA A 748 5.85 -15.12 -19.64
CA ALA A 748 4.91 -14.54 -20.59
C ALA A 748 3.97 -13.47 -19.98
N SER A 749 3.80 -13.41 -18.65
CA SER A 749 3.17 -12.24 -17.99
C SER A 749 4.15 -11.09 -17.74
N ALA A 750 5.42 -11.26 -18.11
CA ALA A 750 6.50 -10.29 -17.98
C ALA A 750 6.99 -9.73 -19.33
N SER A 751 6.25 -9.93 -20.43
CA SER A 751 6.36 -9.06 -21.61
C SER A 751 5.75 -7.69 -21.28
N ALA A 752 6.47 -6.94 -20.44
CA ALA A 752 6.57 -5.52 -20.67
C ALA A 752 7.32 -5.36 -22.00
N ASP A 753 6.57 -5.46 -23.10
CA ASP A 753 7.02 -4.89 -24.36
C ASP A 753 7.50 -3.47 -24.06
N SER A 754 8.60 -3.08 -24.69
CA SER A 754 9.34 -1.84 -24.39
C SER A 754 8.60 -0.61 -24.91
N LEU A 755 7.37 -0.41 -24.42
CA LEU A 755 6.62 0.82 -24.51
C LEU A 755 7.34 1.82 -23.62
N THR A 756 8.16 2.66 -24.26
CA THR A 756 8.71 3.86 -23.65
C THR A 756 7.54 4.62 -22.99
N PRO A 757 7.53 4.81 -21.65
CA PRO A 757 6.39 5.43 -20.99
C PRO A 757 6.08 6.79 -21.61
N ALA A 758 4.79 7.11 -21.78
CA ALA A 758 4.40 8.42 -22.29
C ALA A 758 5.03 9.53 -21.44
N GLU A 759 5.66 10.48 -22.11
CA GLU A 759 6.42 11.53 -21.46
C GLU A 759 5.48 12.65 -20.96
N ALA A 760 5.45 12.92 -19.65
CA ALA A 760 4.52 13.89 -19.07
C ALA A 760 4.75 15.30 -19.68
N PRO A 761 3.69 16.00 -20.14
CA PRO A 761 3.82 17.32 -20.72
C PRO A 761 4.35 18.34 -19.71
N GLN A 762 4.93 19.43 -20.21
CA GLN A 762 5.32 20.56 -19.37
C GLN A 762 4.10 21.18 -18.70
N LEU A 763 4.19 21.40 -17.38
CA LEU A 763 3.11 21.98 -16.61
C LEU A 763 3.14 23.50 -16.75
N GLN A 764 2.17 24.03 -17.48
CA GLN A 764 1.84 25.46 -17.43
C GLN A 764 0.97 25.72 -16.21
N VAL A 765 1.28 26.77 -15.45
CA VAL A 765 0.56 27.15 -14.23
C VAL A 765 0.19 28.62 -14.31
N THR A 766 -1.06 28.96 -14.01
CA THR A 766 -1.56 30.33 -13.91
C THR A 766 -2.29 30.53 -12.58
N LEU A 767 -2.16 31.70 -11.98
CA LEU A 767 -2.88 32.11 -10.78
C LEU A 767 -4.31 32.51 -11.15
N ASP A 768 -5.27 31.61 -10.89
CA ASP A 768 -6.68 31.86 -11.18
C ASP A 768 -7.35 32.63 -10.02
N LEU A 769 -7.48 33.95 -10.22
CA LEU A 769 -8.19 34.85 -9.30
C LEU A 769 -9.66 35.06 -9.67
N ILE A 770 -10.09 34.61 -10.85
CA ILE A 770 -11.42 34.89 -11.40
C ILE A 770 -12.43 33.84 -10.92
N SER A 771 -12.05 32.55 -10.97
CA SER A 771 -12.91 31.47 -10.46
C SER A 771 -12.80 31.27 -8.95
N THR A 772 -11.72 31.77 -8.33
CA THR A 772 -11.48 31.63 -6.89
C THR A 772 -12.35 32.61 -6.07
N PRO A 773 -13.12 32.14 -5.08
CA PRO A 773 -13.90 33.00 -4.18
C PRO A 773 -13.02 33.96 -3.37
N GLU A 774 -13.59 35.10 -2.95
CA GLU A 774 -12.92 35.99 -1.97
C GLU A 774 -12.74 35.28 -0.61
N GLY A 775 -11.65 35.58 0.09
CA GLY A 775 -11.22 34.87 1.30
C GLY A 775 -10.66 33.46 1.05
N ALA A 776 -10.58 33.01 -0.21
CA ALA A 776 -9.99 31.72 -0.58
C ALA A 776 -8.57 31.87 -1.17
N ARG A 777 -7.91 30.73 -1.39
CA ARG A 777 -6.58 30.61 -1.97
C ARG A 777 -6.69 29.83 -3.29
N PRO A 778 -6.17 30.32 -4.43
CA PRO A 778 -6.27 29.64 -5.72
C PRO A 778 -5.76 28.19 -5.74
N ALA A 779 -6.41 27.35 -6.54
CA ALA A 779 -5.98 25.96 -6.73
C ALA A 779 -4.63 25.86 -7.47
N GLY A 780 -3.92 24.73 -7.30
CA GLY A 780 -2.67 24.43 -8.00
C GLY A 780 -1.39 24.95 -7.34
N TRP A 781 -1.49 25.85 -6.35
CA TRP A 781 -0.36 26.41 -5.61
C TRP A 781 -0.25 25.82 -4.19
N ARG A 782 0.84 26.13 -3.48
CA ARG A 782 1.07 25.87 -2.05
C ARG A 782 1.21 27.20 -1.32
N TYR A 783 0.80 27.23 -0.05
CA TYR A 783 0.69 28.44 0.75
C TYR A 783 1.12 28.16 2.18
N LEU A 784 2.08 28.94 2.69
CA LEU A 784 2.52 28.88 4.09
C LEU A 784 2.51 30.29 4.72
N PRO A 785 1.96 30.46 5.93
CA PRO A 785 1.42 29.40 6.79
C PRO A 785 0.07 28.90 6.25
N GLU A 786 -0.26 27.63 6.53
CA GLU A 786 -1.54 27.05 6.10
C GLU A 786 -2.73 27.80 6.72
N MET A 787 -2.56 28.25 7.97
CA MET A 787 -3.49 29.06 8.73
C MET A 787 -2.72 30.16 9.50
N PRO A 788 -3.32 31.34 9.73
CA PRO A 788 -4.68 31.70 9.38
C PRO A 788 -4.79 32.13 7.90
N ARG A 789 -5.99 32.08 7.31
CA ARG A 789 -6.12 32.17 5.84
C ARG A 789 -5.78 33.55 5.32
N GLU A 790 -6.17 34.60 6.03
CA GLU A 790 -5.98 36.02 5.70
C GLU A 790 -4.51 36.47 5.57
N ALA A 791 -3.55 35.60 5.95
CA ALA A 791 -2.15 35.76 5.58
C ALA A 791 -1.95 35.78 4.05
N MET A 792 -2.75 35.01 3.30
CA MET A 792 -2.83 35.01 1.83
C MET A 792 -4.25 34.67 1.37
N GLU A 793 -4.96 35.62 0.78
CA GLU A 793 -6.34 35.41 0.30
C GLU A 793 -6.69 36.26 -0.93
N VAL A 794 -7.65 35.80 -1.73
CA VAL A 794 -8.21 36.61 -2.83
C VAL A 794 -9.10 37.70 -2.24
N VAL A 795 -8.87 38.94 -2.67
CA VAL A 795 -9.66 40.12 -2.29
C VAL A 795 -10.08 40.90 -3.54
N ALA A 796 -11.19 41.62 -3.45
CA ALA A 796 -11.54 42.64 -4.42
C ALA A 796 -10.51 43.79 -4.41
N ASP A 797 -10.05 44.20 -5.57
CA ASP A 797 -9.14 45.32 -5.77
C ASP A 797 -9.45 45.99 -7.11
N SER A 798 -10.17 47.11 -7.09
CA SER A 798 -10.58 47.83 -8.31
C SER A 798 -9.41 48.38 -9.14
N THR A 799 -8.21 48.46 -8.56
CA THR A 799 -6.99 48.88 -9.28
C THR A 799 -6.32 47.71 -10.00
N ALA A 800 -6.62 46.47 -9.62
CA ALA A 800 -6.05 45.27 -10.22
C ALA A 800 -6.67 44.96 -11.59
N ARG A 801 -5.86 44.42 -12.51
CA ARG A 801 -6.37 43.81 -13.75
C ARG A 801 -7.25 42.61 -13.38
N GLY A 802 -8.52 42.65 -13.76
CA GLY A 802 -9.52 41.65 -13.33
C GLY A 802 -10.23 41.97 -12.01
N GLN A 803 -10.01 43.18 -11.45
CA GLN A 803 -10.64 43.72 -10.23
C GLN A 803 -10.42 42.89 -8.95
N ARG A 804 -9.41 42.01 -8.94
CA ARG A 804 -9.06 41.10 -7.85
C ARG A 804 -7.55 40.96 -7.71
N CYS A 805 -7.06 40.78 -6.49
CA CYS A 805 -5.67 40.43 -6.21
C CYS A 805 -5.62 39.23 -5.24
N LEU A 806 -4.56 38.42 -5.30
CA LEU A 806 -4.13 37.63 -4.15
C LEU A 806 -3.32 38.56 -3.24
N LYS A 807 -3.87 38.87 -2.06
CA LYS A 807 -3.23 39.73 -1.07
C LYS A 807 -2.39 38.88 -0.13
N PHE A 808 -1.11 39.23 0.01
CA PHE A 808 -0.21 38.79 1.07
C PHE A 808 -0.30 39.82 2.20
N SER A 809 -0.63 39.35 3.41
CA SER A 809 -0.71 40.18 4.62
C SER A 809 0.43 39.79 5.57
N ASP A 810 1.58 40.45 5.41
CA ASP A 810 2.77 40.24 6.27
C ASP A 810 2.55 40.82 7.67
N SER A 811 3.24 40.29 8.67
CA SER A 811 3.08 40.69 10.07
C SER A 811 4.17 40.07 10.97
N PRO A 812 4.65 40.78 12.02
CA PRO A 812 5.53 40.21 13.04
C PRO A 812 4.95 39.03 13.83
N LYS A 813 3.68 38.67 13.62
CA LYS A 813 2.99 37.57 14.31
C LYS A 813 3.31 36.18 13.76
N PHE A 814 3.92 36.08 12.58
CA PHE A 814 4.25 34.78 11.97
C PHE A 814 5.51 34.17 12.60
N GLU A 815 5.59 32.85 12.62
CA GLU A 815 6.67 32.11 13.29
C GLU A 815 8.03 32.33 12.57
N HIS A 816 7.98 32.61 11.27
CA HIS A 816 9.16 32.73 10.43
C HIS A 816 9.11 34.01 9.60
N GLY A 817 10.24 34.71 9.48
CA GLY A 817 10.30 35.98 8.76
C GLY A 817 10.11 35.89 7.25
N PHE A 818 10.05 34.68 6.68
CA PHE A 818 9.73 34.40 5.27
C PHE A 818 8.25 34.04 5.06
N GLU A 819 7.41 34.20 6.08
CA GLU A 819 5.96 33.99 6.00
C GLU A 819 5.21 35.33 6.01
N PRO A 820 4.21 35.53 5.14
CA PRO A 820 3.58 34.55 4.25
C PRO A 820 4.31 34.35 2.90
N TYR A 821 4.28 33.11 2.39
CA TYR A 821 4.74 32.80 1.03
C TYR A 821 3.89 31.77 0.31
N MET A 822 3.83 31.88 -1.02
CA MET A 822 3.26 30.86 -1.89
C MET A 822 4.28 30.31 -2.87
N PHE A 823 4.07 29.08 -3.36
CA PHE A 823 4.93 28.47 -4.36
C PHE A 823 4.21 27.41 -5.19
N VAL A 824 4.85 27.02 -6.30
CA VAL A 824 4.48 25.85 -7.09
C VAL A 824 5.68 24.92 -7.26
N ARG A 825 5.41 23.61 -7.28
CA ARG A 825 6.41 22.60 -7.63
C ARG A 825 6.35 22.35 -9.13
N LEU A 826 7.52 22.36 -9.76
CA LEU A 826 7.71 22.22 -11.20
C LEU A 826 8.69 21.08 -11.47
N ASN A 827 8.85 20.71 -12.74
CA ASN A 827 9.81 19.68 -13.16
C ASN A 827 10.39 20.05 -14.54
N HIS A 828 10.90 21.28 -14.66
CA HIS A 828 11.57 21.71 -15.89
C HIS A 828 13.07 21.39 -15.73
N ALA A 829 13.66 20.73 -16.72
CA ALA A 829 15.00 20.17 -16.68
C ALA A 829 15.90 20.66 -17.83
N LYS A 830 15.33 21.30 -18.85
CA LYS A 830 16.01 22.01 -19.96
C LYS A 830 15.04 23.02 -20.59
N GLY A 831 15.51 23.75 -21.60
CA GLY A 831 14.72 24.78 -22.27
C GLY A 831 14.69 26.10 -21.51
N THR A 832 13.92 27.07 -22.01
CA THR A 832 13.68 28.35 -21.37
C THR A 832 12.38 28.30 -20.59
N SER A 833 12.48 28.43 -19.26
CA SER A 833 11.32 28.72 -18.42
C SER A 833 11.07 30.23 -18.40
N THR A 834 9.81 30.64 -18.37
CA THR A 834 9.38 32.03 -18.22
C THR A 834 8.31 32.14 -17.15
N ALA A 835 8.48 33.09 -16.23
CA ALA A 835 7.46 33.49 -15.27
C ALA A 835 7.05 34.94 -15.54
N SER A 836 5.75 35.22 -15.57
CA SER A 836 5.21 36.57 -15.74
C SER A 836 4.18 36.85 -14.65
N PHE A 837 4.25 38.03 -14.01
CA PHE A 837 3.36 38.38 -12.91
C PHE A 837 3.13 39.89 -12.80
N SER A 838 2.00 40.29 -12.21
CA SER A 838 1.66 41.69 -11.93
C SER A 838 1.53 41.89 -10.43
N ILE A 839 2.35 42.79 -9.86
CA ILE A 839 2.49 42.99 -8.42
C ILE A 839 2.35 44.46 -8.03
N ARG A 840 1.75 44.71 -6.88
CA ARG A 840 1.66 46.00 -6.20
C ARG A 840 2.12 45.84 -4.75
N VAL A 841 3.03 46.70 -4.31
CA VAL A 841 3.64 46.66 -2.97
C VAL A 841 3.38 47.96 -2.22
N ASP A 842 3.41 47.94 -0.89
CA ASP A 842 3.33 49.15 -0.04
C ASP A 842 4.72 49.67 0.40
N GLU A 843 4.73 50.70 1.24
CA GLU A 843 5.94 51.36 1.78
C GLU A 843 6.84 50.45 2.65
N SER A 844 6.26 49.42 3.25
CA SER A 844 6.90 48.51 4.21
C SER A 844 7.23 47.15 3.61
N ALA A 845 6.72 46.85 2.41
CA ALA A 845 6.88 45.57 1.76
C ALA A 845 8.35 45.23 1.45
N GLU A 846 8.71 44.00 1.77
CA GLU A 846 9.92 43.34 1.29
C GLU A 846 9.51 42.02 0.65
N PHE A 847 9.48 41.98 -0.68
CA PHE A 847 8.96 40.84 -1.41
C PHE A 847 10.05 40.17 -2.23
N ILE A 848 10.13 38.85 -2.21
CA ILE A 848 11.18 38.06 -2.85
C ILE A 848 10.54 37.06 -3.82
N HIS A 849 11.07 37.00 -5.05
CA HIS A 849 10.73 35.96 -6.01
C HIS A 849 11.98 35.12 -6.30
N GLU A 850 11.86 33.80 -6.15
CA GLU A 850 12.98 32.86 -6.26
C GLU A 850 12.62 31.58 -7.00
N TRP A 851 13.60 31.07 -7.75
CA TRP A 851 13.56 29.79 -8.46
C TRP A 851 14.62 28.88 -7.85
N ARG A 852 14.28 27.64 -7.49
CA ARG A 852 15.16 26.69 -6.80
C ARG A 852 15.12 25.31 -7.45
N ASP A 853 16.20 24.57 -7.32
CA ASP A 853 16.26 23.13 -7.64
C ASP A 853 15.98 22.24 -6.41
N ASP A 854 16.16 20.94 -6.57
CA ASP A 854 15.94 19.88 -5.57
C ASP A 854 17.24 19.36 -4.92
N ALA A 855 18.34 20.11 -5.02
CA ALA A 855 19.56 19.77 -4.30
C ALA A 855 19.38 19.88 -2.77
N ALA A 856 20.29 19.28 -1.99
CA ALA A 856 20.30 19.34 -0.53
C ALA A 856 21.68 19.80 -0.02
N PRO A 857 21.86 21.08 0.37
CA PRO A 857 20.89 22.19 0.28
C PRO A 857 20.55 22.57 -1.17
N TYR A 858 19.38 23.17 -1.38
CA TYR A 858 18.93 23.60 -2.70
C TYR A 858 19.80 24.74 -3.24
N ARG A 859 19.90 24.83 -4.57
CA ARG A 859 20.55 25.96 -5.26
C ARG A 859 19.48 26.89 -5.79
N THR A 860 19.68 28.20 -5.63
CA THR A 860 18.78 29.23 -6.17
C THR A 860 19.29 29.74 -7.52
N GLY A 861 18.42 29.70 -8.54
CA GLY A 861 18.65 30.22 -9.88
C GLY A 861 18.36 31.73 -9.95
N PRO A 862 17.40 32.16 -10.79
CA PRO A 862 16.81 33.51 -10.72
C PRO A 862 16.34 33.89 -9.31
N SER A 863 16.62 35.14 -8.92
CA SER A 863 16.28 35.70 -7.62
C SER A 863 16.20 37.24 -7.73
N LEU A 864 15.08 37.82 -7.29
CA LEU A 864 14.87 39.26 -7.20
C LEU A 864 14.20 39.63 -5.88
N ARG A 865 14.41 40.88 -5.45
CA ARG A 865 13.78 41.50 -4.27
C ARG A 865 13.07 42.78 -4.72
N ILE A 866 11.87 43.03 -4.20
CA ILE A 866 11.06 44.21 -4.48
C ILE A 866 10.84 44.91 -3.14
N THR A 867 11.22 46.18 -3.07
CA THR A 867 11.03 47.04 -1.90
C THR A 867 10.64 48.43 -2.37
N ARG A 868 10.32 49.35 -1.45
CA ARG A 868 10.12 50.78 -1.79
C ARG A 868 11.31 51.45 -2.50
N LYS A 869 12.52 50.86 -2.47
CA LYS A 869 13.68 51.37 -3.23
C LYS A 869 13.63 51.02 -4.72
N GLY A 870 12.85 50.00 -5.08
CA GLY A 870 12.79 49.44 -6.43
C GLY A 870 12.88 47.91 -6.47
N VAL A 871 13.01 47.39 -7.68
CA VAL A 871 13.27 45.98 -7.95
C VAL A 871 14.79 45.77 -8.05
N GLU A 872 15.35 45.00 -7.14
CA GLU A 872 16.76 44.65 -7.04
C GLU A 872 17.01 43.21 -7.53
N ALA A 873 18.00 43.00 -8.40
CA ALA A 873 18.43 41.69 -8.86
C ALA A 873 19.95 41.65 -9.05
N ALA A 874 20.60 40.54 -8.66
CA ALA A 874 22.06 40.37 -8.75
C ALA A 874 22.90 41.55 -8.19
N GLY A 875 22.43 42.17 -7.10
CA GLY A 875 23.09 43.33 -6.47
C GLY A 875 22.93 44.66 -7.22
N ARG A 876 22.00 44.74 -8.18
CA ARG A 876 21.72 45.94 -8.98
C ARG A 876 20.25 46.36 -8.84
N LEU A 877 20.01 47.67 -8.77
CA LEU A 877 18.68 48.25 -8.95
C LEU A 877 18.32 48.19 -10.44
N ILE A 878 17.21 47.55 -10.79
CA ILE A 878 16.77 47.33 -12.17
C ILE A 878 15.69 48.32 -12.60
N ALA A 879 14.74 48.61 -11.70
CA ALA A 879 13.65 49.56 -11.90
C ALA A 879 13.29 50.23 -10.56
N PRO A 880 12.83 51.49 -10.55
CA PRO A 880 12.20 52.09 -9.38
C PRO A 880 10.88 51.39 -9.05
N VAL A 881 10.37 51.62 -7.84
CA VAL A 881 9.06 51.18 -7.36
C VAL A 881 8.35 52.42 -6.82
N ARG A 882 7.08 52.60 -7.19
CA ARG A 882 6.17 53.56 -6.58
C ARG A 882 5.19 52.77 -5.70
N PRO A 883 5.28 52.87 -4.35
CA PRO A 883 4.38 52.16 -3.45
C PRO A 883 2.91 52.48 -3.77
N GLY A 884 2.06 51.45 -3.81
CA GLY A 884 0.66 51.58 -4.21
C GLY A 884 0.40 51.54 -5.72
N GLU A 885 1.42 51.46 -6.58
CA GLU A 885 1.29 51.29 -8.02
C GLU A 885 1.62 49.87 -8.50
N TRP A 886 1.18 49.52 -9.71
CA TRP A 886 1.35 48.19 -10.29
C TRP A 886 2.60 48.09 -11.17
N LEU A 887 3.37 47.03 -10.99
CA LEU A 887 4.45 46.60 -11.87
C LEU A 887 4.07 45.30 -12.57
N SER A 888 4.35 45.20 -13.88
CA SER A 888 4.31 43.94 -14.63
C SER A 888 5.72 43.43 -14.86
N ILE A 889 6.04 42.25 -14.34
CA ILE A 889 7.38 41.67 -14.34
C ILE A 889 7.37 40.36 -15.15
N THR A 890 8.37 40.18 -16.00
CA THR A 890 8.66 38.92 -16.69
C THR A 890 10.10 38.51 -16.45
N VAL A 891 10.29 37.29 -15.98
CA VAL A 891 11.59 36.65 -15.69
C VAL A 891 11.72 35.45 -16.62
N SER A 892 12.83 35.32 -17.35
CA SER A 892 13.11 34.12 -18.15
C SER A 892 14.54 33.62 -17.95
N ALA A 893 14.71 32.29 -17.91
CA ALA A 893 16.00 31.65 -17.74
C ALA A 893 16.05 30.32 -18.50
N ALA A 894 17.19 30.05 -19.13
CA ALA A 894 17.48 28.70 -19.61
C ALA A 894 17.78 27.80 -18.41
N VAL A 895 17.22 26.59 -18.42
CA VAL A 895 17.38 25.59 -17.36
C VAL A 895 18.62 24.73 -17.67
N ASP A 896 19.80 25.38 -17.71
CA ASP A 896 21.10 24.74 -17.98
C ASP A 896 22.15 25.00 -16.89
N GLY A 897 21.98 26.04 -16.07
CA GLY A 897 22.88 26.45 -15.00
C GLY A 897 24.17 27.13 -15.45
N LEU A 898 24.25 27.51 -16.72
CA LEU A 898 25.39 28.17 -17.37
C LEU A 898 24.98 29.54 -17.93
N THR A 899 23.80 29.60 -18.54
CA THR A 899 23.26 30.79 -19.18
C THR A 899 22.57 31.68 -18.13
N GLY A 900 22.97 32.95 -18.09
CA GLY A 900 22.33 33.94 -17.21
C GLY A 900 20.84 34.15 -17.54
N TRP A 901 20.12 34.76 -16.61
CA TRP A 901 18.68 34.99 -16.73
C TRP A 901 18.35 36.45 -17.09
N ASN A 902 17.15 36.66 -17.61
CA ASN A 902 16.68 37.95 -18.09
C ASN A 902 15.46 38.40 -17.29
N ILE A 903 15.32 39.72 -17.13
CA ILE A 903 14.17 40.37 -16.51
C ILE A 903 13.70 41.54 -17.37
N ARG A 904 12.38 41.68 -17.52
CA ARG A 904 11.69 42.85 -18.04
C ARG A 904 10.66 43.30 -17.02
N ILE A 905 10.58 44.61 -16.79
CA ILE A 905 9.63 45.25 -15.87
C ILE A 905 8.97 46.37 -16.65
N THR A 906 7.66 46.49 -16.58
CA THR A 906 6.90 47.65 -17.07
C THR A 906 6.12 48.23 -15.90
N ASP A 907 6.22 49.54 -15.68
CA ASP A 907 5.53 50.23 -14.59
C ASP A 907 4.11 50.71 -14.97
N SER A 908 3.50 51.46 -14.06
CA SER A 908 2.17 52.05 -14.17
C SER A 908 2.01 53.07 -15.31
N GLU A 909 3.10 53.77 -15.66
CA GLU A 909 3.15 54.76 -16.75
C GLU A 909 3.54 54.13 -18.09
N GLY A 910 3.91 52.85 -18.09
CA GLY A 910 4.34 52.10 -19.26
C GLY A 910 5.84 52.19 -19.53
N GLU A 911 6.63 52.81 -18.64
CA GLU A 911 8.08 52.81 -18.74
C GLU A 911 8.61 51.39 -18.57
N SER A 912 9.52 50.97 -19.46
CA SER A 912 9.98 49.59 -19.55
C SER A 912 11.47 49.47 -19.27
N TYR A 913 11.78 48.78 -18.18
CA TYR A 913 13.11 48.50 -17.69
C TYR A 913 13.49 47.05 -18.00
N SER A 914 14.76 46.77 -18.28
CA SER A 914 15.20 45.38 -18.47
C SER A 914 16.68 45.18 -18.14
N ALA A 915 17.01 43.95 -17.77
CA ALA A 915 18.38 43.48 -17.66
C ALA A 915 18.48 42.06 -18.20
N THR A 916 19.60 41.76 -18.84
CA THR A 916 19.87 40.46 -19.49
C THR A 916 21.15 39.83 -18.95
N ALA A 917 21.27 38.51 -19.13
CA ALA A 917 22.42 37.72 -18.67
C ALA A 917 22.80 37.95 -17.19
N LEU A 918 21.80 38.14 -16.32
CA LEU A 918 21.99 38.22 -14.88
C LEU A 918 22.53 36.88 -14.34
N PRO A 919 23.50 36.88 -13.42
CA PRO A 919 23.99 35.64 -12.82
C PRO A 919 22.92 34.99 -11.94
N HIS A 920 22.90 33.66 -11.89
CA HIS A 920 22.16 32.91 -10.88
C HIS A 920 22.73 33.17 -9.48
N LYS A 921 21.86 33.10 -8.45
CA LYS A 921 22.27 33.30 -7.05
C LYS A 921 23.21 32.22 -6.52
N ALA A 922 23.08 30.99 -7.03
CA ALA A 922 23.98 29.87 -6.75
C ALA A 922 24.51 29.26 -8.06
N ALA A 923 25.82 29.04 -8.13
CA ALA A 923 26.45 28.38 -9.27
C ALA A 923 25.97 26.92 -9.41
N GLY A 924 25.66 26.50 -10.63
CA GLY A 924 25.26 25.12 -10.93
C GLY A 924 23.82 24.75 -10.57
N TRP A 925 22.92 25.73 -10.37
CA TRP A 925 21.46 25.50 -10.43
C TRP A 925 21.09 24.92 -11.81
N ARG A 926 20.50 23.73 -11.89
CA ARG A 926 20.30 23.00 -13.17
C ARG A 926 18.86 22.49 -13.41
N GLY A 927 17.88 23.02 -12.68
CA GLY A 927 16.51 22.51 -12.74
C GLY A 927 15.52 23.44 -12.05
N LEU A 928 14.38 23.72 -12.67
CA LEU A 928 13.30 24.44 -12.02
C LEU A 928 12.37 23.44 -11.34
N ARG A 929 12.52 23.33 -10.01
CA ARG A 929 11.79 22.37 -9.16
C ARG A 929 10.82 23.07 -8.20
N TRP A 930 11.15 24.30 -7.83
CA TRP A 930 10.36 25.14 -6.97
C TRP A 930 10.42 26.58 -7.48
N LEU A 931 9.27 27.23 -7.57
CA LEU A 931 9.14 28.65 -7.91
C LEU A 931 8.19 29.29 -6.90
N GLY A 932 8.60 30.39 -6.27
CA GLY A 932 7.82 30.99 -5.20
C GLY A 932 7.88 32.50 -5.10
N PHE A 933 6.97 32.99 -4.26
CA PHE A 933 6.62 34.38 -4.03
C PHE A 933 6.53 34.55 -2.50
N ILE A 934 7.48 35.28 -1.92
CA ILE A 934 7.75 35.32 -0.49
C ILE A 934 7.56 36.76 -0.01
N SER A 935 6.68 36.98 0.96
CA SER A 935 6.70 38.20 1.76
C SER A 935 7.69 38.01 2.91
N ASN A 936 8.61 38.96 3.05
CA ASN A 936 9.77 38.89 3.95
C ASN A 936 9.94 40.20 4.75
N ALA A 937 8.86 40.94 4.97
CA ALA A 937 8.91 42.29 5.54
C ALA A 937 9.21 42.29 7.05
N VAL A 938 8.86 41.20 7.75
CA VAL A 938 8.92 41.06 9.22
C VAL A 938 8.22 42.19 10.00
N VAL A 939 7.39 42.96 9.30
CA VAL A 939 6.56 44.08 9.75
C VAL A 939 5.22 43.98 9.04
N THR A 940 4.21 44.71 9.52
CA THR A 940 2.92 44.76 8.84
C THR A 940 3.08 45.38 7.46
N SER A 941 2.85 44.60 6.40
CA SER A 941 2.79 45.07 5.02
C SER A 941 1.72 44.32 4.23
N ALA A 942 1.24 44.95 3.15
CA ALA A 942 0.28 44.40 2.22
C ALA A 942 0.86 44.40 0.81
N THR A 943 1.02 43.22 0.22
CA THR A 943 1.42 43.05 -1.18
C THR A 943 0.29 42.38 -1.95
N CYS A 944 -0.06 42.92 -3.12
CA CYS A 944 -1.12 42.41 -3.98
C CYS A 944 -0.51 41.81 -5.26
N LEU A 945 -0.97 40.62 -5.65
CA LEU A 945 -0.57 39.93 -6.89
C LEU A 945 -1.82 39.75 -7.77
N ALA A 946 -1.92 40.48 -8.88
CA ALA A 946 -3.07 40.45 -9.80
C ALA A 946 -2.93 39.41 -10.91
N SER A 947 -1.72 38.93 -11.17
CA SER A 947 -1.48 37.80 -12.07
C SER A 947 -0.18 37.11 -11.69
N ALA A 948 -0.10 35.81 -11.95
CA ALA A 948 1.16 35.09 -12.07
C ALA A 948 0.96 33.91 -13.03
N SER A 949 1.92 33.66 -13.90
CA SER A 949 1.97 32.47 -14.75
C SER A 949 3.40 31.97 -14.89
N VAL A 950 3.54 30.67 -15.16
CA VAL A 950 4.81 30.01 -15.44
C VAL A 950 4.64 29.07 -16.63
N THR A 951 5.55 29.15 -17.59
CA THR A 951 5.61 28.33 -18.80
C THR A 951 7.04 27.86 -19.07
N SER A 952 7.20 26.88 -19.96
CA SER A 952 8.49 26.43 -20.50
C SER A 952 8.36 26.10 -21.98
N ASP A 953 9.41 26.34 -22.77
CA ASP A 953 9.47 26.01 -24.20
C ASP A 953 9.88 24.54 -24.49
N ALA A 954 10.58 23.91 -23.55
CA ALA A 954 11.03 22.53 -23.62
C ALA A 954 11.03 21.88 -22.22
N ARG A 955 11.40 20.59 -22.17
CA ARG A 955 11.10 19.71 -21.04
C ARG A 955 12.24 19.50 -20.05
#